data_AF-A0A401KSY6-F1
#
_entry.id   AF-A0A401KSY6-F1
#
_cell.length_a   1.000
_cell.length_b   1.000
_cell.length_c   1.000
_cell.angle_alpha   90.00
_cell.angle_beta   90.00
_cell.angle_gamma   90.00
#
_symmetry.space_group_name_H-M   'P 1'
#
loop_
_entity.id
_entity.type
_entity.pdbx_description
1 polymer ?
#
loop_
_entity_poly.entity_id
_entity_poly.type
_entity_poly.pdbx_seq_one_letter_code
_entity_poly.pdbx_strand_id
1 'polypeptide(L)'
;MASLTLESLPVELVEEIVAWLDFHDHCALRLTGRSVSVKSSNAAFRKYFLSKKLEIAEAPLEQFVSVTQPGRFGLWVQDLTLFASIALHAEVPPASPKVFELLAQAFQNIRNDSPHNEPLSITLKVFGDGYLKAAADTVFQVTMSALRRSGLPIRAFNAFSEGYSHTYGGRCSFPFSEVPDALFGGSTADLTRLATAFQPCRKIGLSLAHYIHNLDYIRPRESPLRPDNLFELPPSYEEARENTRSLPHLLNLCPTLEELHLVWEYDDFVETAGVREELYFFERVVASCQFQGLKKCTLSDIRMSEATLMTFFRQLTRLVHLDLTFIYLDGNFDGLFRLLSTAMPELNYLHLRSLYSSSGTVRFLHEPRNNICDQERPACSQCLRIGQECPGYQDPQALRVYDQTAAVTTKALARAASTRKAARSPTAEMSKTPPLIAGPTNIQEQAMSHIFKYYVGTSQNPGILCYLPDLLRTGPSDALQATMKAIGLACMSRVYHLPELARSAAEEYSKALRATNASLQDAVSATSDCTLGAVVTLSMYEIISGQSQMMAAWLNHARGALKLLELRGTKQFESAAGRRLFSSTRLQIAMINIFFRTSCHRSPTIAALSKYAKSVGDADAQTVEDFYNILVTFNDYSIKVKETYNNIGFRGNIAPLIKEALDLDADLVSWATSLSPTWQYSTTSTPLPFSHFRSHDTEYHVYPSIDNAVYWNHYRQARIILHEMIQAMCLHQATPDSPQIMHQSTSINKQLAEDICASVPYFFTSGEAALGAVARLPWPLYLASDCAGVSPQTKDWIMQILDLIATSTGVQQARILSQFVKTGNHSYLLIPGKPKRVVGI
;
A
#
# COMPACT_ATOMS: atom_id res chain seq x y z
N MET A 1 -31.30 -50.94 21.33
CA MET A 1 -30.49 -50.21 20.33
C MET A 1 -29.26 -49.69 21.04
N ALA A 2 -28.07 -50.15 20.67
CA ALA A 2 -26.83 -49.57 21.23
C ALA A 2 -26.76 -48.10 20.79
N SER A 3 -26.47 -47.21 21.74
CA SER A 3 -26.29 -45.78 21.47
C SER A 3 -25.08 -45.63 20.54
N LEU A 4 -25.32 -45.19 19.30
CA LEU A 4 -24.25 -44.87 18.36
C LEU A 4 -23.45 -43.68 18.93
N THR A 5 -22.18 -43.91 19.24
CA THR A 5 -21.26 -42.84 19.65
C THR A 5 -20.28 -42.57 18.52
N LEU A 6 -19.68 -41.38 18.50
CA LEU A 6 -18.66 -41.05 17.51
C LEU A 6 -17.46 -42.01 17.59
N GLU A 7 -17.18 -42.55 18.78
CA GLU A 7 -16.14 -43.56 19.00
C GLU A 7 -16.47 -44.91 18.37
N SER A 8 -17.76 -45.27 18.26
CA SER A 8 -18.19 -46.53 17.64
C SER A 8 -18.23 -46.47 16.10
N LEU A 9 -18.11 -45.28 15.50
CA LEU A 9 -18.08 -45.13 14.04
C LEU A 9 -16.76 -45.64 13.43
N PRO A 10 -16.79 -46.28 12.25
CA PRO A 10 -15.61 -46.54 11.42
C PRO A 10 -14.84 -45.24 11.10
N VAL A 11 -13.53 -45.36 10.83
CA VAL A 11 -12.67 -44.19 10.60
C VAL A 11 -13.08 -43.41 9.36
N GLU A 12 -13.60 -44.11 8.35
CA GLU A 12 -14.08 -43.56 7.08
C GLU A 12 -15.26 -42.61 7.29
N LEU A 13 -16.21 -42.99 8.17
CA LEU A 13 -17.36 -42.14 8.50
C LEU A 13 -16.94 -40.95 9.37
N VAL A 14 -15.97 -41.13 10.26
CA VAL A 14 -15.40 -40.02 11.02
C VAL A 14 -14.69 -39.04 10.08
N GLU A 15 -13.94 -39.52 9.09
CA GLU A 15 -13.27 -38.69 8.07
C GLU A 15 -14.26 -37.89 7.24
N GLU A 16 -15.36 -38.50 6.80
CA GLU A 16 -16.45 -37.78 6.12
C GLU A 16 -17.04 -36.70 7.01
N ILE A 17 -17.29 -36.98 8.30
CA ILE A 17 -17.83 -35.97 9.24
C ILE A 17 -16.85 -34.81 9.43
N VAL A 18 -15.58 -35.10 9.69
CA VAL A 18 -14.59 -34.05 9.98
C VAL A 18 -14.15 -33.27 8.75
N ALA A 19 -14.37 -33.79 7.53
CA ALA A 19 -14.18 -33.04 6.29
C ALA A 19 -15.11 -31.81 6.19
N TRP A 20 -16.22 -31.77 6.93
CA TRP A 20 -17.13 -30.62 7.02
C TRP A 20 -16.80 -29.67 8.17
N LEU A 21 -15.85 -30.02 9.05
CA LEU A 21 -15.46 -29.18 10.17
C LEU A 21 -14.32 -28.24 9.77
N ASP A 22 -14.37 -27.00 10.30
CA ASP A 22 -13.22 -26.12 10.24
C ASP A 22 -12.09 -26.62 11.16
N PHE A 23 -10.88 -26.06 10.99
CA PHE A 23 -9.71 -26.48 11.76
C PHE A 23 -9.92 -26.39 13.29
N HIS A 24 -10.66 -25.37 13.76
CA HIS A 24 -10.83 -25.14 15.20
C HIS A 24 -11.80 -26.16 15.80
N ASP A 25 -12.93 -26.39 15.15
CA ASP A 25 -13.91 -27.40 15.54
C ASP A 25 -13.32 -28.81 15.44
N HIS A 26 -12.51 -29.07 14.41
CA HIS A 26 -11.79 -30.32 14.25
C HIS A 26 -10.78 -30.52 15.40
N CYS A 27 -10.05 -29.48 15.80
CA CYS A 27 -9.18 -29.54 16.97
C CYS A 27 -9.97 -29.76 18.27
N ALA A 28 -11.10 -29.07 18.45
CA ALA A 28 -11.96 -29.24 19.62
C ALA A 28 -12.51 -30.67 19.71
N LEU A 29 -12.92 -31.25 18.58
CA LEU A 29 -13.35 -32.65 18.49
C LEU A 29 -12.24 -33.62 18.90
N ARG A 30 -10.99 -33.35 18.50
CA ARG A 30 -9.84 -34.17 18.89
C ARG A 30 -9.54 -34.14 20.39
N LEU A 31 -10.04 -33.13 21.12
CA LEU A 31 -9.89 -33.03 22.57
C LEU A 31 -10.97 -33.81 23.34
N THR A 32 -12.02 -34.31 22.68
CA THR A 32 -13.13 -34.99 23.37
C THR A 32 -12.81 -36.42 23.80
N GLY A 33 -11.75 -37.03 23.26
CA GLY A 33 -11.34 -38.37 23.63
C GLY A 33 -10.19 -38.90 22.76
N ARG A 34 -9.40 -39.84 23.30
CA ARG A 34 -8.23 -40.41 22.59
C ARG A 34 -8.63 -41.16 21.33
N SER A 35 -9.71 -41.95 21.38
CA SER A 35 -10.21 -42.72 20.23
C SER A 35 -10.67 -41.80 19.10
N VAL A 36 -11.49 -40.79 19.43
CA VAL A 36 -11.93 -39.76 18.48
C VAL A 36 -10.74 -39.00 17.90
N SER A 37 -9.76 -38.63 18.73
CA SER A 37 -8.55 -37.95 18.28
C SER A 37 -7.80 -38.72 17.21
N VAL A 38 -7.59 -40.03 17.41
CA VAL A 38 -6.90 -40.89 16.43
C VAL A 38 -7.71 -41.00 15.14
N LYS A 39 -9.02 -41.26 15.25
CA LYS A 39 -9.89 -41.42 14.08
C LYS A 39 -10.06 -40.16 13.25
N SER A 40 -10.01 -39.00 13.88
CA SER A 40 -10.13 -37.69 13.22
C SER A 40 -8.80 -37.08 12.82
N SER A 41 -7.65 -37.75 13.00
CA SER A 41 -6.33 -37.20 12.63
C SER A 41 -5.79 -37.71 11.28
N ASN A 42 -6.66 -38.18 10.37
CA ASN A 42 -6.24 -38.75 9.09
C ASN A 42 -6.27 -37.72 7.96
N ALA A 43 -6.85 -38.05 6.80
CA ALA A 43 -6.64 -37.31 5.56
C ALA A 43 -7.15 -35.86 5.64
N ALA A 44 -8.37 -35.64 6.15
CA ALA A 44 -8.97 -34.32 6.25
C ALA A 44 -8.15 -33.40 7.18
N PHE A 45 -7.73 -33.90 8.34
CA PHE A 45 -6.96 -33.09 9.29
C PHE A 45 -5.55 -32.77 8.79
N ARG A 46 -4.89 -33.72 8.13
CA ARG A 46 -3.53 -33.54 7.60
C ARG A 46 -3.47 -32.46 6.52
N LYS A 47 -4.56 -32.22 5.77
CA LYS A 47 -4.63 -31.14 4.77
C LYS A 47 -4.31 -29.76 5.35
N TYR A 48 -4.63 -29.52 6.62
CA TYR A 48 -4.31 -28.26 7.31
C TYR A 48 -2.81 -28.03 7.53
N PHE A 49 -1.97 -29.05 7.34
CA PHE A 49 -0.52 -29.01 7.57
C PHE A 49 0.29 -29.17 6.29
N LEU A 50 -0.35 -29.36 5.13
CA LEU A 50 0.35 -29.54 3.85
C LEU A 50 1.12 -28.30 3.44
N SER A 51 0.60 -27.10 3.73
CA SER A 51 1.27 -25.85 3.41
C SER A 51 1.58 -25.05 4.67
N LYS A 52 2.79 -24.49 4.74
CA LYS A 52 3.22 -23.64 5.85
C LYS A 52 3.95 -22.40 5.33
N LYS A 53 3.60 -21.25 5.88
CA LYS A 53 4.39 -20.02 5.79
C LYS A 53 5.21 -19.84 7.06
N LEU A 54 6.49 -19.55 6.92
CA LEU A 54 7.44 -19.49 8.03
C LEU A 54 8.40 -18.32 7.83
N GLU A 55 8.50 -17.47 8.85
CA GLU A 55 9.44 -16.36 8.87
C GLU A 55 10.85 -16.86 9.23
N ILE A 56 11.88 -16.35 8.55
CA ILE A 56 13.29 -16.62 8.84
C ILE A 56 13.72 -15.76 10.05
N ALA A 57 13.33 -16.23 11.23
CA ALA A 57 13.70 -15.66 12.51
C ALA A 57 13.81 -16.78 13.57
N GLU A 58 14.54 -16.54 14.66
CA GLU A 58 14.83 -17.57 15.67
C GLU A 58 13.55 -18.19 16.26
N ALA A 59 12.67 -17.39 16.84
CA ALA A 59 11.48 -17.91 17.54
C ALA A 59 10.52 -18.73 16.63
N PRO A 60 10.17 -18.28 15.40
CA PRO A 60 9.40 -19.10 14.46
C PRO A 60 10.09 -20.42 14.10
N LEU A 61 11.42 -20.39 13.89
CA LEU A 61 12.18 -21.59 13.52
C LEU A 61 12.32 -22.57 14.70
N GLU A 62 12.48 -22.11 15.93
CA GLU A 62 12.43 -22.97 17.12
C GLU A 62 11.08 -23.70 17.24
N GLN A 63 9.98 -22.97 17.03
CA GLN A 63 8.65 -23.57 16.98
C GLN A 63 8.54 -24.58 15.84
N PHE A 64 9.12 -24.28 14.67
CA PHE A 64 9.11 -25.19 13.53
C PHE A 64 9.89 -26.49 13.80
N VAL A 65 11.07 -26.40 14.44
CA VAL A 65 11.83 -27.56 14.91
C VAL A 65 11.01 -28.40 15.90
N SER A 66 10.26 -27.75 16.79
CA SER A 66 9.40 -28.45 17.77
C SER A 66 8.27 -29.24 17.10
N VAL A 67 7.60 -28.67 16.09
CA VAL A 67 6.47 -29.32 15.39
C VAL A 67 6.90 -30.28 14.30
N THR A 68 8.19 -30.34 13.95
CA THR A 68 8.77 -31.31 13.01
C THR A 68 9.44 -32.50 13.71
N GLN A 69 9.43 -32.58 15.04
CA GLN A 69 9.91 -33.76 15.75
C GLN A 69 9.14 -35.04 15.37
N PRO A 70 9.74 -36.24 15.52
CA PRO A 70 9.07 -37.51 15.23
C PRO A 70 7.66 -37.61 15.83
N GLY A 71 6.69 -38.02 15.01
CA GLY A 71 5.29 -38.16 15.42
C GLY A 71 4.48 -36.86 15.50
N ARG A 72 5.02 -35.72 15.04
CA ARG A 72 4.30 -34.44 14.99
C ARG A 72 3.76 -34.14 13.60
N PHE A 73 2.73 -33.28 13.53
CA PHE A 73 2.05 -32.95 12.27
C PHE A 73 2.86 -32.06 11.33
N GLY A 74 3.92 -31.38 11.80
CA GLY A 74 4.78 -30.58 10.93
C GLY A 74 5.57 -31.42 9.91
N LEU A 75 5.66 -32.73 10.11
CA LEU A 75 6.28 -33.67 9.14
C LEU A 75 5.44 -33.86 7.86
N TRP A 76 4.17 -33.41 7.85
CA TRP A 76 3.26 -33.47 6.69
C TRP A 76 3.38 -32.27 5.74
N VAL A 77 4.29 -31.33 6.02
CA VAL A 77 4.48 -30.16 5.16
C VAL A 77 5.03 -30.60 3.80
N GLN A 78 4.34 -30.19 2.74
CA GLN A 78 4.71 -30.40 1.34
C GLN A 78 5.01 -29.08 0.61
N ASP A 79 4.38 -27.97 1.02
CA ASP A 79 4.60 -26.64 0.46
C ASP A 79 5.06 -25.66 1.54
N LEU A 80 6.35 -25.35 1.56
CA LEU A 80 6.96 -24.45 2.53
C LEU A 80 7.27 -23.09 1.89
N THR A 81 6.62 -22.03 2.38
CA THR A 81 7.01 -20.66 2.05
C THR A 81 7.88 -20.09 3.16
N LEU A 82 9.13 -19.78 2.85
CA LEU A 82 10.06 -19.09 3.73
C LEU A 82 10.07 -17.60 3.41
N PHE A 83 9.99 -16.74 4.43
CA PHE A 83 9.98 -15.30 4.19
C PHE A 83 10.73 -14.48 5.23
N ALA A 84 11.07 -13.24 4.85
CA ALA A 84 11.51 -12.20 5.78
C ALA A 84 10.55 -10.99 5.68
N SER A 85 10.29 -10.34 6.82
CA SER A 85 9.49 -9.11 6.90
C SER A 85 10.35 -7.95 7.37
N ILE A 86 10.39 -6.84 6.63
CA ILE A 86 11.16 -5.65 7.00
C ILE A 86 10.22 -4.50 7.35
N ALA A 87 10.45 -3.88 8.51
CA ALA A 87 9.82 -2.62 8.89
C ALA A 87 10.50 -1.44 8.19
N LEU A 88 9.74 -0.38 7.88
CA LEU A 88 10.26 0.85 7.26
C LEU A 88 11.55 1.34 7.94
N HIS A 89 12.64 1.41 7.17
CA HIS A 89 13.96 1.91 7.58
C HIS A 89 14.72 1.09 8.64
N ALA A 90 14.41 -0.19 8.82
CA ALA A 90 15.28 -1.08 9.59
C ALA A 90 16.44 -1.58 8.73
N GLU A 91 17.68 -1.44 9.21
CA GLU A 91 18.82 -2.21 8.67
C GLU A 91 18.49 -3.71 8.83
N VAL A 92 18.81 -4.51 7.81
CA VAL A 92 18.67 -5.97 7.89
C VAL A 92 19.90 -6.49 8.61
N PRO A 93 19.82 -6.90 9.89
CA PRO A 93 20.95 -7.55 10.52
C PRO A 93 21.26 -8.86 9.81
N PRO A 94 22.53 -9.27 9.72
CA PRO A 94 22.87 -10.59 9.22
C PRO A 94 22.16 -11.67 10.04
N ALA A 95 21.68 -12.73 9.38
CA ALA A 95 21.05 -13.84 10.08
C ALA A 95 22.00 -14.43 11.13
N SER A 96 21.49 -14.64 12.34
CA SER A 96 22.28 -15.24 13.40
C SER A 96 22.68 -16.68 13.01
N PRO A 97 23.84 -17.19 13.46
CA PRO A 97 24.23 -18.58 13.23
C PRO A 97 23.15 -19.59 13.68
N LYS A 98 22.36 -19.19 14.69
CA LYS A 98 21.28 -20.02 15.23
C LYS A 98 20.14 -20.24 14.23
N VAL A 99 19.79 -19.23 13.45
CA VAL A 99 18.78 -19.33 12.37
C VAL A 99 19.17 -20.41 11.35
N PHE A 100 20.44 -20.45 10.93
CA PHE A 100 20.96 -21.46 10.02
C PHE A 100 20.88 -22.88 10.61
N GLU A 101 21.20 -23.04 11.89
CA GLU A 101 21.10 -24.32 12.59
C GLU A 101 19.66 -24.81 12.71
N LEU A 102 18.74 -23.94 13.10
CA LEU A 102 17.34 -24.31 13.34
C LEU A 102 16.65 -24.76 12.04
N LEU A 103 16.84 -24.04 10.94
CA LEU A 103 16.25 -24.45 9.66
C LEU A 103 16.87 -25.77 9.15
N ALA A 104 18.19 -25.92 9.26
CA ALA A 104 18.87 -27.17 8.91
C ALA A 104 18.35 -28.35 9.75
N GLN A 105 18.14 -28.16 11.06
CA GLN A 105 17.56 -29.17 11.94
C GLN A 105 16.14 -29.54 11.54
N ALA A 106 15.29 -28.54 11.25
CA ALA A 106 13.92 -28.81 10.80
C ALA A 106 13.90 -29.60 9.47
N PHE A 107 14.77 -29.26 8.52
CA PHE A 107 14.89 -29.99 7.26
C PHE A 107 15.42 -31.41 7.45
N GLN A 108 16.34 -31.63 8.41
CA GLN A 108 16.78 -32.97 8.78
C GLN A 108 15.65 -33.80 9.39
N ASN A 109 14.83 -33.20 10.26
CA ASN A 109 13.67 -33.88 10.82
C ASN A 109 12.70 -34.32 9.71
N ILE A 110 12.37 -33.42 8.78
CA ILE A 110 11.48 -33.74 7.64
C ILE A 110 12.11 -34.85 6.78
N ARG A 111 13.42 -34.75 6.47
CA ARG A 111 14.11 -35.77 5.67
C ARG A 111 14.07 -37.15 6.32
N ASN A 112 14.26 -37.22 7.64
CA ASN A 112 14.41 -38.49 8.35
C ASN A 112 13.06 -39.13 8.69
N ASP A 113 12.05 -38.31 9.00
CA ASP A 113 10.83 -38.76 9.68
C ASP A 113 9.53 -38.43 8.90
N SER A 114 9.61 -37.88 7.69
CA SER A 114 8.39 -37.57 6.93
C SER A 114 7.56 -38.84 6.65
N PRO A 115 6.25 -38.83 6.93
CA PRO A 115 5.36 -39.96 6.69
C PRO A 115 4.99 -40.11 5.20
N HIS A 116 5.43 -39.19 4.34
CA HIS A 116 5.26 -39.25 2.90
C HIS A 116 6.62 -39.22 2.20
N ASN A 117 6.74 -39.99 1.11
CA ASN A 117 7.96 -40.00 0.29
C ASN A 117 7.98 -38.88 -0.77
N GLU A 118 7.09 -37.89 -0.66
CA GLU A 118 6.99 -36.76 -1.59
C GLU A 118 8.05 -35.69 -1.25
N PRO A 119 8.88 -35.26 -2.22
CA PRO A 119 9.83 -34.17 -2.03
C PRO A 119 9.14 -32.82 -1.76
N LEU A 120 9.81 -31.95 -1.00
CA LEU A 120 9.24 -30.67 -0.54
C LEU A 120 9.25 -29.60 -1.66
N SER A 121 8.19 -28.81 -1.78
CA SER A 121 8.18 -27.56 -2.55
C SER A 121 8.58 -26.39 -1.65
N ILE A 122 9.59 -25.62 -2.04
CA ILE A 122 10.06 -24.45 -1.29
C ILE A 122 9.85 -23.19 -2.12
N THR A 123 9.24 -22.17 -1.49
CA THR A 123 9.06 -20.83 -2.07
C THR A 123 9.65 -19.77 -1.15
N LEU A 124 10.46 -18.86 -1.68
CA LEU A 124 11.05 -17.75 -0.94
C LEU A 124 10.31 -16.46 -1.26
N LYS A 125 9.99 -15.67 -0.23
CA LYS A 125 9.33 -14.36 -0.35
C LYS A 125 9.97 -13.34 0.55
N VAL A 126 9.86 -12.07 0.19
CA VAL A 126 10.18 -10.95 1.09
C VAL A 126 8.96 -10.03 1.15
N PHE A 127 8.65 -9.53 2.34
CA PHE A 127 7.55 -8.59 2.57
C PHE A 127 8.11 -7.30 3.17
N GLY A 128 7.78 -6.15 2.58
CA GLY A 128 8.22 -4.85 3.09
C GLY A 128 8.16 -3.72 2.07
N ASP A 129 8.39 -2.49 2.54
CA ASP A 129 8.55 -1.29 1.71
C ASP A 129 10.04 -0.88 1.67
N GLY A 130 10.62 -0.72 0.46
CA GLY A 130 12.03 -0.32 0.27
C GLY A 130 12.84 -1.31 -0.59
N TYR A 131 14.16 -1.08 -0.70
CA TYR A 131 15.10 -1.99 -1.38
C TYR A 131 15.43 -3.17 -0.45
N LEU A 132 14.88 -4.36 -0.74
CA LEU A 132 14.94 -5.52 0.18
C LEU A 132 15.99 -6.57 -0.23
N LYS A 133 16.98 -6.21 -1.06
CA LYS A 133 17.97 -7.13 -1.62
C LYS A 133 18.75 -7.90 -0.55
N ALA A 134 19.13 -7.24 0.54
CA ALA A 134 19.80 -7.87 1.69
C ALA A 134 18.93 -8.92 2.41
N ALA A 135 17.61 -8.72 2.46
CA ALA A 135 16.71 -9.73 3.00
C ALA A 135 16.44 -10.87 2.01
N ALA A 136 16.38 -10.59 0.71
CA ALA A 136 16.28 -11.63 -0.31
C ALA A 136 17.52 -12.55 -0.27
N ASP A 137 18.71 -11.95 -0.19
CA ASP A 137 19.98 -12.63 0.06
C ASP A 137 19.90 -13.49 1.33
N THR A 138 19.60 -12.89 2.48
CA THR A 138 19.53 -13.62 3.76
C THR A 138 18.60 -14.84 3.69
N VAL A 139 17.40 -14.70 3.13
CA VAL A 139 16.44 -15.81 3.00
C VAL A 139 16.96 -16.89 2.06
N PHE A 140 17.61 -16.50 0.96
CA PHE A 140 18.21 -17.42 0.00
C PHE A 140 19.36 -18.21 0.64
N GLN A 141 20.32 -17.53 1.27
CA GLN A 141 21.49 -18.14 1.90
C GLN A 141 21.13 -19.09 3.04
N VAL A 142 20.21 -18.68 3.92
CA VAL A 142 19.73 -19.54 5.02
C VAL A 142 19.09 -20.82 4.47
N THR A 143 18.29 -20.71 3.41
CA THR A 143 17.62 -21.85 2.79
C THR A 143 18.61 -22.79 2.11
N MET A 144 19.51 -22.25 1.29
CA MET A 144 20.51 -23.06 0.56
C MET A 144 21.47 -23.77 1.52
N SER A 145 21.89 -23.08 2.58
CA SER A 145 22.68 -23.68 3.65
C SER A 145 21.94 -24.81 4.37
N ALA A 146 20.64 -24.65 4.65
CA ALA A 146 19.82 -25.70 5.24
C ALA A 146 19.67 -26.91 4.30
N LEU A 147 19.44 -26.71 2.99
CA LEU A 147 19.39 -27.79 1.99
C LEU A 147 20.72 -28.53 1.89
N ARG A 148 21.83 -27.80 1.86
CA ARG A 148 23.18 -28.36 1.81
C ARG A 148 23.51 -29.23 3.04
N ARG A 149 23.12 -28.77 4.23
CA ARG A 149 23.33 -29.50 5.49
C ARG A 149 22.38 -30.68 5.67
N SER A 150 21.14 -30.55 5.21
CA SER A 150 20.10 -31.57 5.41
C SER A 150 20.04 -32.59 4.28
N GLY A 151 20.36 -32.24 3.03
CA GLY A 151 20.11 -33.07 1.86
C GLY A 151 18.62 -33.38 1.62
N LEU A 152 17.72 -32.51 2.09
CA LEU A 152 16.27 -32.70 1.97
C LEU A 152 15.86 -32.68 0.49
N PRO A 153 15.24 -33.76 -0.05
CA PRO A 153 14.75 -33.78 -1.43
C PRO A 153 13.70 -32.72 -1.69
N ILE A 154 13.84 -31.95 -2.77
CA ILE A 154 12.88 -30.92 -3.17
C ILE A 154 12.26 -31.18 -4.55
N ARG A 155 10.97 -30.91 -4.67
CA ARG A 155 10.20 -31.04 -5.92
C ARG A 155 10.19 -29.75 -6.73
N ALA A 156 10.14 -28.61 -6.03
CA ALA A 156 10.07 -27.30 -6.62
C ALA A 156 10.86 -26.32 -5.76
N PHE A 157 11.60 -25.42 -6.41
CA PHE A 157 12.30 -24.33 -5.75
C PHE A 157 11.98 -23.03 -6.47
N ASN A 158 11.31 -22.12 -5.77
CA ASN A 158 10.98 -20.80 -6.27
C ASN A 158 11.60 -19.71 -5.38
N ALA A 159 12.65 -19.06 -5.84
CA ALA A 159 13.22 -17.89 -5.20
C ALA A 159 12.66 -16.62 -5.87
N PHE A 160 11.62 -16.06 -5.25
CA PHE A 160 11.05 -14.73 -5.53
C PHE A 160 10.42 -14.48 -6.90
N SER A 161 10.50 -15.42 -7.86
CA SER A 161 9.95 -15.26 -9.21
C SER A 161 8.41 -15.12 -9.24
N GLU A 162 7.69 -15.71 -8.27
CA GLU A 162 6.23 -15.59 -8.14
C GLU A 162 5.75 -14.25 -7.56
N GLY A 163 6.67 -13.33 -7.22
CA GLY A 163 6.38 -11.98 -6.70
C GLY A 163 6.69 -10.84 -7.68
N TYR A 164 7.07 -11.16 -8.92
CA TYR A 164 7.48 -10.17 -9.92
C TYR A 164 6.29 -9.29 -10.37
N SER A 165 6.49 -7.98 -10.33
CA SER A 165 5.56 -6.95 -10.81
C SER A 165 6.40 -5.87 -11.49
N HIS A 166 5.99 -5.42 -12.69
CA HIS A 166 6.66 -4.41 -13.54
C HIS A 166 6.69 -2.99 -12.94
N THR A 167 6.92 -2.87 -11.64
CA THR A 167 7.03 -1.58 -10.94
C THR A 167 8.50 -1.33 -10.69
N TYR A 168 9.06 -0.33 -11.38
CA TYR A 168 10.41 0.22 -11.19
C TYR A 168 10.89 0.10 -9.72
N GLY A 169 12.04 -0.56 -9.51
CA GLY A 169 12.65 -0.77 -8.20
C GLY A 169 12.26 -2.10 -7.54
N GLY A 170 12.44 -3.22 -8.24
CA GLY A 170 12.05 -4.55 -7.77
C GLY A 170 12.62 -4.89 -6.40
N ARG A 171 11.69 -5.22 -5.52
CA ARG A 171 11.93 -5.46 -4.09
C ARG A 171 12.22 -6.93 -3.78
N CYS A 172 12.37 -7.77 -4.81
CA CYS A 172 12.24 -9.23 -4.70
C CYS A 172 13.24 -9.98 -5.62
N SER A 173 14.44 -9.47 -5.84
CA SER A 173 15.53 -10.20 -6.52
C SER A 173 16.74 -10.29 -5.59
N PHE A 174 17.56 -11.32 -5.75
CA PHE A 174 18.82 -11.48 -5.03
C PHE A 174 20.01 -11.32 -5.99
N PRO A 175 21.15 -10.81 -5.52
CA PRO A 175 22.31 -10.63 -6.39
C PRO A 175 22.84 -11.97 -6.89
N PHE A 176 23.34 -11.98 -8.13
CA PHE A 176 23.87 -13.19 -8.77
C PHE A 176 25.04 -13.81 -7.99
N SER A 177 25.79 -13.00 -7.24
CA SER A 177 26.90 -13.41 -6.34
C SER A 177 26.51 -14.45 -5.28
N GLU A 178 25.22 -14.52 -4.93
CA GLU A 178 24.78 -15.44 -3.88
C GLU A 178 24.76 -16.90 -4.37
N VAL A 179 24.68 -17.11 -5.69
CA VAL A 179 24.60 -18.45 -6.27
C VAL A 179 25.92 -19.22 -6.11
N PRO A 180 27.11 -18.69 -6.45
CA PRO A 180 28.37 -19.34 -6.17
C PRO A 180 28.56 -19.77 -4.70
N ASP A 181 28.33 -18.86 -3.75
CA ASP A 181 28.54 -19.14 -2.32
C ASP A 181 27.59 -20.23 -1.79
N ALA A 182 26.33 -20.21 -2.28
CA ALA A 182 25.34 -21.22 -1.98
C ALA A 182 25.70 -22.60 -2.55
N LEU A 183 26.27 -22.65 -3.77
CA LEU A 183 26.55 -23.88 -4.49
C LEU A 183 27.90 -24.51 -4.14
N PHE A 184 28.95 -23.70 -3.98
CA PHE A 184 30.33 -24.18 -3.86
C PHE A 184 30.88 -24.07 -2.44
N GLY A 185 30.18 -23.40 -1.53
CA GLY A 185 30.56 -23.38 -0.13
C GLY A 185 30.40 -24.76 0.54
N GLY A 186 31.34 -25.14 1.40
CA GLY A 186 31.25 -26.31 2.27
C GLY A 186 32.13 -27.50 1.86
N SER A 187 31.94 -28.64 2.53
CA SER A 187 32.71 -29.86 2.29
C SER A 187 32.21 -30.64 1.06
N THR A 188 32.99 -31.58 0.52
CA THR A 188 32.53 -32.48 -0.55
C THR A 188 31.24 -33.24 -0.20
N ALA A 189 31.06 -33.56 1.09
CA ALA A 189 29.84 -34.20 1.58
C ALA A 189 28.63 -33.26 1.55
N ASP A 190 28.83 -31.98 1.81
CA ASP A 190 27.80 -30.94 1.69
C ASP A 190 27.31 -30.79 0.25
N LEU A 191 28.25 -30.74 -0.70
CA LEU A 191 27.94 -30.64 -2.14
C LEU A 191 27.15 -31.87 -2.63
N THR A 192 27.52 -33.06 -2.14
CA THR A 192 26.81 -34.31 -2.47
C THR A 192 25.38 -34.31 -1.94
N ARG A 193 25.17 -33.78 -0.73
CA ARG A 193 23.82 -33.61 -0.15
C ARG A 193 23.01 -32.60 -0.94
N LEU A 194 23.61 -31.47 -1.32
CA LEU A 194 22.93 -30.45 -2.11
C LEU A 194 22.50 -31.01 -3.48
N ALA A 195 23.37 -31.75 -4.16
CA ALA A 195 23.02 -32.43 -5.40
C ALA A 195 21.83 -33.39 -5.17
N THR A 196 21.88 -34.20 -4.11
CA THR A 196 20.80 -35.13 -3.74
C THR A 196 19.47 -34.40 -3.50
N ALA A 197 19.51 -33.22 -2.86
CA ALA A 197 18.32 -32.40 -2.61
C ALA A 197 17.63 -31.99 -3.92
N PHE A 198 18.39 -31.55 -4.92
CA PHE A 198 17.87 -31.02 -6.19
C PHE A 198 17.60 -32.09 -7.27
N GLN A 199 18.08 -33.32 -7.13
CA GLN A 199 17.84 -34.41 -8.10
C GLN A 199 16.36 -34.59 -8.52
N PRO A 200 15.37 -34.63 -7.60
CA PRO A 200 13.96 -34.78 -7.96
C PRO A 200 13.26 -33.46 -8.32
N CYS A 201 13.99 -32.35 -8.39
CA CYS A 201 13.41 -31.04 -8.64
C CYS A 201 12.91 -30.93 -10.08
N ARG A 202 11.61 -30.62 -10.21
CA ARG A 202 10.91 -30.45 -11.49
C ARG A 202 10.59 -29.01 -11.83
N LYS A 203 10.69 -28.08 -10.88
CA LYS A 203 10.38 -26.67 -11.08
C LYS A 203 11.44 -25.78 -10.45
N ILE A 204 12.05 -24.92 -11.26
CA ILE A 204 12.95 -23.86 -10.80
C ILE A 204 12.38 -22.50 -11.21
N GLY A 205 12.19 -21.62 -10.24
CA GLY A 205 11.82 -20.22 -10.44
C GLY A 205 12.81 -19.29 -9.76
N LEU A 206 13.48 -18.40 -10.49
CA LEU A 206 14.49 -17.50 -9.93
C LEU A 206 14.29 -16.06 -10.42
N SER A 207 14.37 -15.11 -9.50
CA SER A 207 14.45 -13.67 -9.78
C SER A 207 15.85 -13.16 -9.43
N LEU A 208 16.60 -12.72 -10.44
CA LEU A 208 18.03 -12.41 -10.37
C LEU A 208 18.29 -10.92 -10.63
N ALA A 209 19.33 -10.37 -10.01
CA ALA A 209 19.80 -9.02 -10.23
C ALA A 209 21.32 -8.95 -10.26
N HIS A 210 21.87 -7.80 -10.65
CA HIS A 210 23.30 -7.54 -10.66
C HIS A 210 23.95 -7.77 -9.30
N TYR A 211 25.18 -8.29 -9.26
CA TYR A 211 26.01 -8.15 -8.07
C TYR A 211 26.50 -6.72 -7.93
N ILE A 212 26.48 -6.18 -6.72
CA ILE A 212 26.79 -4.78 -6.48
C ILE A 212 27.64 -4.66 -5.21
N HIS A 213 28.79 -3.98 -5.32
CA HIS A 213 29.62 -3.68 -4.16
C HIS A 213 29.04 -2.49 -3.38
N ASN A 214 28.67 -2.73 -2.12
CA ASN A 214 28.38 -1.64 -1.17
C ASN A 214 29.70 -1.04 -0.67
N LEU A 215 29.84 0.28 -0.72
CA LEU A 215 30.91 0.96 0.02
C LEU A 215 30.57 0.94 1.51
N ASP A 216 31.30 0.14 2.29
CA ASP A 216 31.29 0.22 3.76
C ASP A 216 31.64 1.65 4.21
N TYR A 217 30.76 2.30 4.96
CA TYR A 217 31.14 3.48 5.74
C TYR A 217 30.86 3.30 7.23
N ILE A 218 31.91 2.89 7.94
CA ILE A 218 32.08 3.22 9.36
C ILE A 218 32.49 4.72 9.43
N ARG A 219 31.51 5.60 9.71
CA ARG A 219 31.47 7.00 10.26
C ARG A 219 32.76 7.87 10.37
N PRO A 220 32.67 9.20 10.67
CA PRO A 220 31.74 10.29 10.33
C PRO A 220 32.45 11.56 9.76
N ARG A 221 31.66 12.57 9.36
CA ARG A 221 32.05 13.98 9.09
C ARG A 221 32.84 14.26 7.79
N GLU A 222 32.44 15.37 7.17
CA GLU A 222 33.18 16.15 6.16
C GLU A 222 33.22 15.59 4.73
N SER A 223 32.08 15.63 4.01
CA SER A 223 32.06 16.04 2.60
C SER A 223 30.61 16.34 2.09
N PRO A 224 30.36 17.48 1.39
CA PRO A 224 29.02 17.99 1.09
C PRO A 224 28.53 17.64 -0.32
N LEU A 225 28.50 16.35 -0.69
CA LEU A 225 27.93 15.91 -1.97
C LEU A 225 27.12 14.61 -1.78
N ARG A 226 25.78 14.75 -1.85
CA ARG A 226 24.71 13.75 -2.08
C ARG A 226 24.88 12.32 -1.46
N PRO A 227 23.96 11.89 -0.58
CA PRO A 227 23.75 10.48 -0.24
C PRO A 227 22.47 9.87 -0.85
N ASP A 228 22.02 10.32 -2.03
CA ASP A 228 20.88 9.69 -2.77
C ASP A 228 21.34 8.89 -4.01
N ASN A 229 22.63 8.86 -4.31
CA ASN A 229 23.22 7.92 -5.27
C ASN A 229 24.32 7.19 -4.50
N LEU A 230 24.00 6.04 -3.92
CA LEU A 230 25.03 5.08 -3.54
C LEU A 230 25.82 4.81 -4.83
N PHE A 231 27.10 5.20 -4.88
CA PHE A 231 28.00 4.78 -5.97
C PHE A 231 28.34 3.32 -5.71
N GLU A 232 27.36 2.48 -6.05
CA GLU A 232 27.43 1.05 -6.16
C GLU A 232 28.39 0.71 -7.32
N LEU A 233 29.53 0.08 -7.02
CA LEU A 233 30.49 -0.29 -8.07
C LEU A 233 30.00 -1.58 -8.75
N PRO A 234 29.94 -1.62 -10.10
CA PRO A 234 29.58 -2.83 -10.82
C PRO A 234 30.61 -3.94 -10.59
N PRO A 235 30.24 -5.21 -10.80
CA PRO A 235 31.17 -6.32 -10.64
C PRO A 235 32.29 -6.23 -11.69
N SER A 236 33.48 -6.70 -11.34
CA SER A 236 34.52 -6.94 -12.33
C SER A 236 34.07 -8.03 -13.31
N TYR A 237 34.68 -8.06 -14.49
CA TYR A 237 34.35 -9.08 -15.49
C TYR A 237 34.58 -10.51 -14.98
N GLU A 238 35.63 -10.77 -14.19
CA GLU A 238 35.89 -12.12 -13.66
C GLU A 238 34.89 -12.51 -12.56
N GLU A 239 34.49 -11.59 -11.67
CA GLU A 239 33.43 -11.83 -10.68
C GLU A 239 32.09 -12.13 -11.37
N ALA A 240 31.69 -11.28 -12.33
CA ALA A 240 30.50 -11.49 -13.14
C ALA A 240 30.53 -12.83 -13.89
N ARG A 241 31.70 -13.23 -14.38
CA ARG A 241 31.88 -14.51 -15.08
C ARG A 241 31.80 -15.71 -14.15
N GLU A 242 32.27 -15.59 -12.91
CA GLU A 242 32.10 -16.63 -11.89
C GLU A 242 30.62 -16.77 -11.52
N ASN A 243 29.94 -15.65 -11.30
CA ASN A 243 28.51 -15.59 -11.02
C ASN A 243 27.72 -16.31 -12.12
N THR A 244 27.88 -15.92 -13.38
CA THR A 244 27.12 -16.49 -14.51
C THR A 244 27.44 -17.97 -14.79
N ARG A 245 28.60 -18.49 -14.36
CA ARG A 245 28.95 -19.92 -14.46
C ARG A 245 28.23 -20.79 -13.42
N SER A 246 27.85 -20.21 -12.29
CA SER A 246 27.23 -20.95 -11.18
C SER A 246 25.78 -21.35 -11.47
N LEU A 247 25.00 -20.52 -12.17
CA LEU A 247 23.60 -20.82 -12.48
C LEU A 247 23.43 -22.09 -13.34
N PRO A 248 24.21 -22.31 -14.42
CA PRO A 248 24.20 -23.59 -15.12
C PRO A 248 24.51 -24.79 -14.22
N HIS A 249 25.40 -24.63 -13.24
CA HIS A 249 25.69 -25.69 -12.28
C HIS A 249 24.45 -26.05 -11.46
N LEU A 250 23.75 -25.05 -10.91
CA LEU A 250 22.49 -25.25 -10.17
C LEU A 250 21.44 -25.96 -11.03
N LEU A 251 21.21 -25.50 -12.27
CA LEU A 251 20.23 -26.09 -13.17
C LEU A 251 20.57 -27.55 -13.52
N ASN A 252 21.85 -27.86 -13.69
CA ASN A 252 22.33 -29.22 -13.96
C ASN A 252 22.21 -30.17 -12.73
N LEU A 253 21.97 -29.65 -11.52
CA LEU A 253 21.57 -30.48 -10.38
C LEU A 253 20.15 -31.05 -10.51
N CYS A 254 19.34 -30.51 -11.44
CA CYS A 254 17.92 -30.83 -11.63
C CYS A 254 17.70 -31.59 -12.96
N PRO A 255 18.12 -32.86 -13.11
CA PRO A 255 17.97 -33.59 -14.37
C PRO A 255 16.52 -33.87 -14.77
N THR A 256 15.56 -33.70 -13.85
CA THR A 256 14.13 -33.92 -14.06
C THR A 256 13.33 -32.63 -14.24
N LEU A 257 14.00 -31.51 -14.56
CA LEU A 257 13.39 -30.20 -14.71
C LEU A 257 12.31 -30.17 -15.81
N GLU A 258 11.08 -29.81 -15.43
CA GLU A 258 9.93 -29.70 -16.33
C GLU A 258 9.40 -28.25 -16.44
N GLU A 259 9.66 -27.38 -15.46
CA GLU A 259 9.22 -25.99 -15.42
C GLU A 259 10.38 -25.06 -15.04
N LEU A 260 10.64 -24.05 -15.88
CA LEU A 260 11.69 -23.05 -15.68
C LEU A 260 11.09 -21.65 -15.76
N HIS A 261 11.25 -20.88 -14.70
CA HIS A 261 10.87 -19.48 -14.64
C HIS A 261 12.10 -18.64 -14.28
N LEU A 262 12.56 -17.80 -15.19
CA LEU A 262 13.68 -16.89 -14.95
C LEU A 262 13.22 -15.45 -15.16
N VAL A 263 13.59 -14.60 -14.21
CA VAL A 263 13.32 -13.17 -14.22
C VAL A 263 14.63 -12.43 -13.96
N TRP A 264 14.89 -11.40 -14.75
CA TRP A 264 15.94 -10.44 -14.46
C TRP A 264 15.30 -9.16 -13.91
N GLU A 265 15.88 -8.56 -12.88
CA GLU A 265 15.50 -7.24 -12.41
C GLU A 265 16.52 -6.22 -12.92
N TYR A 266 16.03 -5.23 -13.69
CA TYR A 266 16.90 -4.23 -14.32
C TYR A 266 17.20 -3.06 -13.38
N ASP A 267 18.48 -2.77 -13.23
CA ASP A 267 19.01 -1.59 -12.56
C ASP A 267 19.71 -0.69 -13.61
N ASP A 268 19.56 0.64 -13.49
CA ASP A 268 20.17 1.62 -14.42
C ASP A 268 21.69 1.77 -14.18
N PHE A 269 22.48 0.81 -14.66
CA PHE A 269 23.95 0.84 -14.60
C PHE A 269 24.62 1.40 -15.86
N VAL A 270 25.81 1.96 -15.66
CA VAL A 270 26.76 2.21 -16.76
C VAL A 270 27.19 0.87 -17.34
N GLU A 271 27.12 0.70 -18.67
CA GLU A 271 27.51 -0.56 -19.32
C GLU A 271 29.02 -0.80 -19.19
N THR A 272 29.41 -1.69 -18.27
CA THR A 272 30.77 -2.22 -18.13
C THR A 272 30.85 -3.66 -18.65
N ALA A 273 32.07 -4.19 -18.83
CA ALA A 273 32.25 -5.59 -19.24
C ALA A 273 31.62 -6.58 -18.26
N GLY A 274 31.68 -6.32 -16.94
CA GLY A 274 31.07 -7.18 -15.92
C GLY A 274 29.54 -7.07 -15.89
N VAL A 275 28.99 -5.86 -15.98
CA VAL A 275 27.53 -5.65 -16.12
C VAL A 275 27.01 -6.35 -17.37
N ARG A 276 27.71 -6.22 -18.50
CA ARG A 276 27.35 -6.89 -19.75
C ARG A 276 27.41 -8.41 -19.61
N GLU A 277 28.44 -8.95 -18.97
CA GLU A 277 28.56 -10.39 -18.70
C GLU A 277 27.36 -10.93 -17.92
N GLU A 278 26.94 -10.26 -16.84
CA GLU A 278 25.75 -10.64 -16.07
C GLU A 278 24.43 -10.43 -16.84
N LEU A 279 24.27 -9.32 -17.59
CA LEU A 279 23.07 -9.07 -18.39
C LEU A 279 22.81 -10.15 -19.45
N TYR A 280 23.88 -10.75 -19.98
CA TYR A 280 23.82 -11.82 -20.98
C TYR A 280 24.02 -13.22 -20.37
N PHE A 281 23.78 -13.40 -19.06
CA PHE A 281 23.97 -14.69 -18.38
C PHE A 281 23.28 -15.87 -19.07
N PHE A 282 22.14 -15.62 -19.73
CA PHE A 282 21.34 -16.66 -20.38
C PHE A 282 22.11 -17.36 -21.52
N GLU A 283 23.08 -16.69 -22.14
CA GLU A 283 23.94 -17.32 -23.15
C GLU A 283 24.72 -18.51 -22.56
N ARG A 284 25.24 -18.37 -21.33
CA ARG A 284 25.93 -19.47 -20.64
C ARG A 284 25.00 -20.59 -20.24
N VAL A 285 23.79 -20.25 -19.81
CA VAL A 285 22.74 -21.23 -19.46
C VAL A 285 22.44 -22.11 -20.68
N VAL A 286 22.17 -21.51 -21.83
CA VAL A 286 21.86 -22.25 -23.05
C VAL A 286 23.04 -23.07 -23.56
N ALA A 287 24.27 -22.57 -23.40
CA ALA A 287 25.48 -23.27 -23.82
C ALA A 287 25.82 -24.49 -22.94
N SER A 288 25.41 -24.48 -21.66
CA SER A 288 25.90 -25.43 -20.64
C SER A 288 24.81 -26.36 -20.07
N CYS A 289 23.53 -26.07 -20.31
CA CYS A 289 22.40 -26.87 -19.83
C CYS A 289 21.68 -27.57 -20.99
N GLN A 290 20.95 -28.64 -20.66
CA GLN A 290 20.09 -29.37 -21.59
C GLN A 290 18.64 -29.33 -21.09
N PHE A 291 17.72 -28.91 -21.95
CA PHE A 291 16.31 -28.68 -21.57
C PHE A 291 15.30 -29.62 -22.25
N GLN A 292 15.72 -30.83 -22.62
CA GLN A 292 14.87 -31.79 -23.36
C GLN A 292 13.58 -32.21 -22.61
N GLY A 293 13.61 -32.16 -21.27
CA GLY A 293 12.46 -32.49 -20.42
C GLY A 293 11.51 -31.31 -20.17
N LEU A 294 11.87 -30.09 -20.60
CA LEU A 294 11.17 -28.87 -20.23
C LEU A 294 9.81 -28.78 -20.94
N LYS A 295 8.76 -28.62 -20.13
CA LYS A 295 7.37 -28.51 -20.57
C LYS A 295 6.83 -27.09 -20.45
N LYS A 296 7.30 -26.32 -19.47
CA LYS A 296 6.87 -24.94 -19.23
C LYS A 296 8.07 -24.02 -19.10
N CYS A 297 8.03 -22.90 -19.81
CA CYS A 297 9.08 -21.88 -19.77
C CYS A 297 8.48 -20.48 -19.64
N THR A 298 8.94 -19.73 -18.66
CA THR A 298 8.60 -18.33 -18.44
C THR A 298 9.89 -17.52 -18.34
N LEU A 299 10.11 -16.57 -19.24
CA LEU A 299 11.27 -15.68 -19.23
C LEU A 299 10.80 -14.23 -19.17
N SER A 300 11.28 -13.47 -18.19
CA SER A 300 10.95 -12.05 -18.02
C SER A 300 12.17 -11.15 -17.90
N ASP A 301 12.16 -10.04 -18.65
CA ASP A 301 13.23 -9.01 -18.63
C ASP A 301 14.63 -9.50 -19.06
N ILE A 302 14.72 -10.62 -19.78
CA ILE A 302 15.99 -11.26 -20.13
C ILE A 302 16.56 -10.70 -21.44
N ARG A 303 17.88 -10.46 -21.46
CA ARG A 303 18.65 -10.11 -22.65
C ARG A 303 19.42 -11.32 -23.20
N MET A 304 19.39 -11.51 -24.52
CA MET A 304 20.15 -12.57 -25.21
C MET A 304 20.38 -12.25 -26.69
N SER A 305 21.27 -13.00 -27.34
CA SER A 305 21.44 -12.99 -28.80
C SER A 305 20.42 -13.89 -29.51
N GLU A 306 20.12 -13.59 -30.78
CA GLU A 306 19.28 -14.45 -31.64
C GLU A 306 19.82 -15.89 -31.73
N ALA A 307 21.15 -16.06 -31.83
CA ALA A 307 21.79 -17.38 -31.85
C ALA A 307 21.49 -18.19 -30.58
N THR A 308 21.56 -17.53 -29.42
CA THR A 308 21.24 -18.14 -28.11
C THR A 308 19.78 -18.53 -28.05
N LEU A 309 18.86 -17.61 -28.39
CA LEU A 309 17.42 -17.86 -28.43
C LEU A 309 17.12 -19.09 -29.29
N MET A 310 17.62 -19.12 -30.52
CA MET A 310 17.36 -20.23 -31.44
C MET A 310 17.97 -21.55 -30.97
N THR A 311 19.14 -21.52 -30.33
CA THR A 311 19.78 -22.71 -29.76
C THR A 311 18.96 -23.26 -28.60
N PHE A 312 18.43 -22.39 -27.73
CA PHE A 312 17.55 -22.78 -26.64
C PHE A 312 16.29 -23.46 -27.16
N PHE A 313 15.53 -22.80 -28.05
CA PHE A 313 14.25 -23.33 -28.54
C PHE A 313 14.39 -24.63 -29.35
N ARG A 314 15.53 -24.88 -30.01
CA ARG A 314 15.81 -26.16 -30.67
C ARG A 314 15.93 -27.33 -29.69
N GLN A 315 16.28 -27.09 -28.43
CA GLN A 315 16.35 -28.14 -27.41
C GLN A 315 14.95 -28.51 -26.84
N LEU A 316 13.94 -27.65 -27.05
CA LEU A 316 12.64 -27.74 -26.39
C LEU A 316 11.63 -28.56 -27.21
N THR A 317 11.73 -29.89 -27.13
CA THR A 317 10.88 -30.80 -27.91
C THR A 317 9.53 -31.12 -27.26
N ARG A 318 9.33 -30.75 -25.98
CA ARG A 318 8.14 -31.10 -25.18
C ARG A 318 7.42 -29.89 -24.60
N LEU A 319 7.70 -28.70 -25.11
CA LEU A 319 7.18 -27.45 -24.59
C LEU A 319 5.68 -27.34 -24.85
N VAL A 320 4.89 -27.21 -23.78
CA VAL A 320 3.42 -27.04 -23.82
C VAL A 320 2.97 -25.65 -23.38
N HIS A 321 3.85 -24.90 -22.70
CA HIS A 321 3.57 -23.55 -22.18
C HIS A 321 4.78 -22.66 -22.35
N LEU A 322 4.60 -21.53 -23.03
CA LEU A 322 5.62 -20.51 -23.22
C LEU A 322 5.08 -19.13 -22.83
N ASP A 323 5.83 -18.43 -21.98
CA ASP A 323 5.59 -17.04 -21.63
C ASP A 323 6.90 -16.23 -21.78
N LEU A 324 6.90 -15.24 -22.66
CA LEU A 324 8.01 -14.33 -22.90
C LEU A 324 7.54 -12.89 -22.72
N THR A 325 8.07 -12.21 -21.72
CA THR A 325 7.61 -10.87 -21.32
C THR A 325 8.81 -9.94 -21.11
N PHE A 326 8.88 -8.80 -21.81
CA PHE A 326 10.04 -7.87 -21.77
C PHE A 326 11.38 -8.50 -22.22
N ILE A 327 11.38 -9.29 -23.30
CA ILE A 327 12.63 -9.89 -23.81
C ILE A 327 13.39 -8.90 -24.70
N TYR A 328 14.69 -8.75 -24.46
CA TYR A 328 15.61 -7.96 -25.28
C TYR A 328 16.49 -8.86 -26.12
N LEU A 329 16.35 -8.77 -27.44
CA LEU A 329 17.06 -9.59 -28.40
C LEU A 329 18.06 -8.76 -29.20
N ASP A 330 19.32 -9.17 -29.15
CA ASP A 330 20.31 -8.72 -30.13
C ASP A 330 20.15 -9.55 -31.41
N GLY A 331 19.34 -9.04 -32.33
CA GLY A 331 18.92 -9.72 -33.57
C GLY A 331 17.43 -9.53 -33.84
N ASN A 332 16.77 -10.52 -34.46
CA ASN A 332 15.33 -10.47 -34.77
C ASN A 332 14.58 -11.74 -34.33
N PHE A 333 13.27 -11.61 -34.08
CA PHE A 333 12.37 -12.69 -33.66
C PHE A 333 11.82 -13.54 -34.81
N ASP A 334 12.14 -13.25 -36.07
CA ASP A 334 11.62 -13.99 -37.24
C ASP A 334 11.87 -15.51 -37.13
N GLY A 335 13.07 -15.88 -36.68
CA GLY A 335 13.45 -17.28 -36.47
C GLY A 335 12.58 -17.96 -35.41
N LEU A 336 12.30 -17.25 -34.30
CA LEU A 336 11.44 -17.72 -33.24
C LEU A 336 10.00 -17.90 -33.74
N PHE A 337 9.42 -16.89 -34.40
CA PHE A 337 8.04 -16.96 -34.89
C PHE A 337 7.85 -18.06 -35.93
N ARG A 338 8.85 -18.28 -36.79
CA ARG A 338 8.85 -19.43 -37.71
C ARG A 338 8.86 -20.74 -36.94
N LEU A 339 9.73 -20.89 -35.94
CA LEU A 339 9.82 -22.12 -35.15
C LEU A 339 8.52 -22.40 -34.39
N LEU A 340 7.95 -21.38 -33.73
CA LEU A 340 6.67 -21.49 -33.01
C LEU A 340 5.52 -21.90 -33.95
N SER A 341 5.52 -21.42 -35.19
CA SER A 341 4.46 -21.73 -36.17
C SER A 341 4.64 -23.06 -36.89
N THR A 342 5.88 -23.57 -37.06
CA THR A 342 6.13 -24.76 -37.90
C THR A 342 6.60 -26.00 -37.13
N ALA A 343 7.16 -25.84 -35.93
CA ALA A 343 7.95 -26.90 -35.27
C ALA A 343 7.60 -27.15 -33.80
N MET A 344 6.52 -26.56 -33.27
CA MET A 344 6.06 -26.75 -31.88
C MET A 344 4.56 -27.13 -31.81
N PRO A 345 4.18 -28.34 -32.26
CA PRO A 345 2.78 -28.74 -32.33
C PRO A 345 2.11 -28.97 -30.95
N GLU A 346 2.90 -29.25 -29.92
CA GLU A 346 2.39 -29.52 -28.55
C GLU A 346 2.18 -28.25 -27.72
N LEU A 347 2.50 -27.07 -28.27
CA LEU A 347 2.40 -25.79 -27.56
C LEU A 347 0.94 -25.38 -27.38
N ASN A 348 0.42 -25.53 -26.17
CA ASN A 348 -0.98 -25.26 -25.83
C ASN A 348 -1.20 -23.85 -25.24
N TYR A 349 -0.14 -23.20 -24.79
CA TYR A 349 -0.19 -21.84 -24.26
C TYR A 349 1.01 -21.04 -24.76
N LEU A 350 0.74 -19.86 -25.33
CA LEU A 350 1.73 -18.92 -25.81
C LEU A 350 1.36 -17.51 -25.34
N HIS A 351 2.23 -16.89 -24.54
CA HIS A 351 2.14 -15.49 -24.15
C HIS A 351 3.42 -14.76 -24.58
N LEU A 352 3.25 -13.69 -25.34
CA LEU A 352 4.35 -12.86 -25.85
C LEU A 352 4.00 -11.40 -25.59
N ARG A 353 4.85 -10.68 -24.86
CA ARG A 353 4.62 -9.28 -24.50
C ARG A 353 5.90 -8.47 -24.50
N SER A 354 5.85 -7.25 -25.03
CA SER A 354 6.96 -6.29 -25.00
C SER A 354 8.29 -6.90 -25.48
N LEU A 355 8.34 -7.39 -26.71
CA LEU A 355 9.57 -7.97 -27.27
C LEU A 355 10.39 -6.88 -27.96
N TYR A 356 11.63 -6.67 -27.53
CA TYR A 356 12.54 -5.63 -28.02
C TYR A 356 13.62 -6.25 -28.90
N SER A 357 13.83 -5.69 -30.08
CA SER A 357 14.91 -6.06 -31.01
C SER A 357 15.68 -4.82 -31.47
N SER A 358 16.82 -5.02 -32.12
CA SER A 358 17.57 -3.94 -32.79
C SER A 358 16.75 -3.25 -33.90
N SER A 359 15.76 -3.94 -34.46
CA SER A 359 14.81 -3.44 -35.45
C SER A 359 13.61 -2.69 -34.87
N GLY A 360 13.45 -2.66 -33.54
CA GLY A 360 12.36 -1.96 -32.84
C GLY A 360 11.63 -2.82 -31.81
N THR A 361 10.48 -2.36 -31.33
CA THR A 361 9.64 -3.14 -30.40
C THR A 361 8.51 -3.82 -31.16
N VAL A 362 8.41 -5.14 -31.05
CA VAL A 362 7.26 -5.90 -31.54
C VAL A 362 6.13 -5.74 -30.53
N ARG A 363 5.07 -5.04 -30.94
CA ARG A 363 3.83 -4.90 -30.18
C ARG A 363 2.73 -5.71 -30.84
N PHE A 364 2.02 -6.51 -30.06
CA PHE A 364 0.90 -7.29 -30.59
C PHE A 364 -0.36 -6.41 -30.49
N LEU A 365 -0.89 -5.95 -31.64
CA LEU A 365 -2.00 -4.98 -31.73
C LEU A 365 -3.34 -5.45 -31.11
N HIS A 366 -3.40 -6.69 -30.60
CA HIS A 366 -4.53 -7.27 -29.88
C HIS A 366 -4.20 -7.60 -28.42
N GLU A 367 -3.14 -7.00 -27.88
CA GLU A 367 -2.79 -7.05 -26.46
C GLU A 367 -4.02 -6.73 -25.58
N PRO A 368 -4.53 -7.70 -24.80
CA PRO A 368 -5.48 -7.40 -23.74
C PRO A 368 -4.75 -6.53 -22.73
N ARG A 369 -5.23 -5.30 -22.49
CA ARG A 369 -4.88 -4.58 -21.26
C ARG A 369 -5.45 -5.38 -20.10
N ASN A 370 -4.64 -6.26 -19.53
CA ASN A 370 -4.92 -7.16 -18.40
C ASN A 370 -6.20 -8.00 -18.56
N ASN A 371 -6.06 -9.33 -18.59
CA ASN A 371 -7.16 -10.28 -18.47
C ASN A 371 -7.78 -10.23 -17.06
N ILE A 372 -8.45 -9.13 -16.75
CA ILE A 372 -9.33 -9.00 -15.59
C ILE A 372 -10.74 -9.16 -16.14
N CYS A 373 -11.44 -10.18 -15.67
CA CYS A 373 -12.89 -10.28 -15.87
C CYS A 373 -13.52 -8.98 -15.34
N ASP A 374 -14.15 -8.21 -16.22
CA ASP A 374 -14.83 -6.95 -15.88
C ASP A 374 -16.09 -7.15 -15.00
N GLN A 375 -16.51 -8.42 -14.82
CA GLN A 375 -17.67 -8.82 -14.01
C GLN A 375 -19.00 -8.16 -14.41
N GLU A 376 -19.12 -7.67 -15.64
CA GLU A 376 -20.36 -7.08 -16.16
C GLU A 376 -21.51 -8.11 -16.24
N ARG A 377 -22.65 -7.86 -15.58
CA ARG A 377 -23.80 -8.78 -15.64
C ARG A 377 -24.66 -8.51 -16.89
N PRO A 378 -25.21 -9.54 -17.57
CA PRO A 378 -25.24 -10.97 -17.19
C PRO A 378 -24.04 -11.82 -17.64
N ALA A 379 -23.16 -11.29 -18.48
CA ALA A 379 -21.98 -11.99 -19.03
C ALA A 379 -20.85 -10.98 -19.24
N CYS A 380 -19.60 -11.35 -18.92
CA CYS A 380 -18.51 -10.39 -18.95
C CYS A 380 -18.27 -9.92 -20.39
N SER A 381 -17.79 -8.69 -20.53
CA SER A 381 -17.48 -8.10 -21.83
C SER A 381 -16.39 -8.86 -22.58
N GLN A 382 -15.70 -9.80 -21.93
CA GLN A 382 -14.78 -10.75 -22.56
C GLN A 382 -15.50 -11.98 -23.15
N CYS A 383 -16.40 -12.62 -22.39
CA CYS A 383 -17.22 -13.75 -22.87
C CYS A 383 -18.17 -13.33 -24.00
N LEU A 384 -18.80 -12.16 -23.87
CA LEU A 384 -19.64 -11.56 -24.92
C LEU A 384 -18.85 -11.33 -26.22
N ARG A 385 -17.59 -10.92 -26.11
CA ARG A 385 -16.74 -10.60 -27.26
C ARG A 385 -16.22 -11.83 -28.00
N ILE A 386 -15.95 -12.91 -27.29
CA ILE A 386 -15.46 -14.18 -27.88
C ILE A 386 -16.60 -15.12 -28.31
N GLY A 387 -17.87 -14.71 -28.14
CA GLY A 387 -19.04 -15.50 -28.53
C GLY A 387 -19.21 -16.80 -27.75
N GLN A 388 -18.61 -16.91 -26.57
CA GLN A 388 -18.73 -18.08 -25.68
C GLN A 388 -19.74 -17.79 -24.57
N GLU A 389 -20.52 -18.81 -24.20
CA GLU A 389 -21.47 -18.71 -23.11
C GLU A 389 -20.71 -18.46 -21.80
N CYS A 390 -20.97 -17.31 -21.16
CA CYS A 390 -20.32 -16.97 -19.89
C CYS A 390 -20.79 -17.98 -18.84
N PRO A 391 -19.89 -18.65 -18.10
CA PRO A 391 -20.26 -19.68 -17.11
C PRO A 391 -21.03 -19.13 -15.89
N GLY A 392 -21.47 -17.86 -15.96
CA GLY A 392 -22.05 -17.12 -14.85
C GLY A 392 -21.00 -16.64 -13.86
N TYR A 393 -21.42 -15.70 -13.01
CA TYR A 393 -20.66 -15.31 -11.82
C TYR A 393 -21.09 -16.23 -10.69
N GLN A 394 -20.14 -16.79 -9.95
CA GLN A 394 -20.47 -17.51 -8.71
C GLN A 394 -21.40 -16.64 -7.87
N ASP A 395 -22.55 -17.19 -7.50
CA ASP A 395 -23.51 -16.52 -6.65
C ASP A 395 -22.82 -16.16 -5.33
N PRO A 396 -22.65 -14.86 -4.99
CA PRO A 396 -22.08 -14.45 -3.71
C PRO A 396 -22.94 -14.91 -2.52
N GLN A 397 -24.17 -15.38 -2.76
CA GLN A 397 -25.02 -16.03 -1.75
C GLN A 397 -24.74 -17.52 -1.56
N ALA A 398 -24.10 -18.22 -2.52
CA ALA A 398 -23.81 -19.65 -2.43
C ALA A 398 -22.74 -19.99 -1.36
N LEU A 399 -22.02 -18.98 -0.85
CA LEU A 399 -21.06 -19.09 0.26
C LEU A 399 -21.38 -18.13 1.41
N ARG A 400 -22.67 -17.76 1.62
CA ARG A 400 -23.06 -17.10 2.87
C ARG A 400 -23.15 -18.12 3.99
N VAL A 401 -22.10 -18.16 4.81
CA VAL A 401 -22.21 -18.50 6.23
C VAL A 401 -23.22 -17.52 6.84
N TYR A 402 -24.37 -18.03 7.28
CA TYR A 402 -25.25 -17.24 8.14
C TYR A 402 -24.53 -17.05 9.47
N ASP A 403 -24.27 -15.80 9.83
CA ASP A 403 -23.84 -15.45 11.18
C ASP A 403 -25.00 -15.77 12.15
N GLN A 404 -24.99 -17.00 12.67
CA GLN A 404 -25.91 -17.44 13.70
C GLN A 404 -25.43 -17.05 15.10
N THR A 405 -24.40 -16.20 15.24
CA THR A 405 -23.89 -15.77 16.56
C THR A 405 -25.05 -15.24 17.40
N ALA A 406 -25.94 -14.40 16.87
CA ALA A 406 -27.13 -13.95 17.63
C ALA A 406 -28.05 -15.12 18.07
N ALA A 407 -28.28 -16.13 17.23
CA ALA A 407 -29.12 -17.28 17.56
C ALA A 407 -28.44 -18.27 18.54
N VAL A 408 -27.12 -18.44 18.42
CA VAL A 408 -26.28 -19.30 19.27
C VAL A 408 -26.02 -18.63 20.61
N THR A 409 -25.75 -17.32 20.65
CA THR A 409 -25.65 -16.50 21.86
C THR A 409 -26.99 -16.46 22.60
N THR A 410 -28.12 -16.36 21.89
CA THR A 410 -29.46 -16.46 22.51
C THR A 410 -29.71 -17.85 23.10
N LYS A 411 -29.33 -18.94 22.40
CA LYS A 411 -29.41 -20.32 22.93
C LYS A 411 -28.43 -20.59 24.08
N ALA A 412 -27.24 -20.00 24.06
CA ALA A 412 -26.21 -20.14 25.09
C ALA A 412 -26.59 -19.36 26.36
N LEU A 413 -27.11 -18.14 26.22
CA LEU A 413 -27.65 -17.33 27.31
C LEU A 413 -28.91 -17.98 27.93
N ALA A 414 -29.79 -18.56 27.10
CA ALA A 414 -30.95 -19.33 27.59
C ALA A 414 -30.54 -20.60 28.35
N ARG A 415 -29.51 -21.32 27.89
CA ARG A 415 -28.94 -22.49 28.59
C ARG A 415 -28.23 -22.10 29.89
N ALA A 416 -27.51 -20.97 29.92
CA ALA A 416 -26.86 -20.44 31.12
C ALA A 416 -27.86 -19.91 32.17
N ALA A 417 -29.01 -19.38 31.73
CA ALA A 417 -30.11 -18.99 32.61
C ALA A 417 -30.85 -20.21 33.21
N SER A 418 -30.93 -21.32 32.46
CA SER A 418 -31.50 -22.59 32.92
C SER A 418 -30.64 -23.28 34.00
N THR A 419 -29.32 -23.23 33.88
CA THR A 419 -28.40 -23.82 34.88
C THR A 419 -28.24 -22.97 36.15
N ARG A 420 -28.49 -21.65 36.08
CA ARG A 420 -28.51 -20.78 37.27
C ARG A 420 -29.78 -20.85 38.11
N LYS A 421 -30.87 -21.46 37.60
CA LYS A 421 -32.12 -21.65 38.34
C LYS A 421 -32.12 -22.83 39.33
N ALA A 422 -31.09 -23.68 39.29
CA ALA A 422 -30.98 -24.87 40.12
C ALA A 422 -30.15 -24.67 41.42
N ALA A 423 -29.60 -23.48 41.66
CA ALA A 423 -28.79 -23.22 42.85
C ALA A 423 -29.05 -21.82 43.40
N ARG A 424 -30.08 -21.67 44.25
CA ARG A 424 -30.09 -20.74 45.38
C ARG A 424 -31.33 -20.90 46.27
N SER A 425 -31.11 -21.35 47.49
CA SER A 425 -31.96 -21.08 48.65
C SER A 425 -31.62 -19.69 49.23
N PRO A 426 -32.54 -19.01 49.94
CA PRO A 426 -32.47 -17.57 50.17
C PRO A 426 -32.13 -17.19 51.61
N THR A 427 -31.35 -16.13 51.81
CA THR A 427 -31.46 -15.25 53.00
C THR A 427 -30.81 -13.89 52.73
N ALA A 428 -31.61 -12.84 52.99
CA ALA A 428 -31.30 -11.50 53.52
C ALA A 428 -30.20 -10.65 52.81
N GLU A 429 -30.28 -9.32 52.68
CA GLU A 429 -31.22 -8.30 53.14
C GLU A 429 -30.93 -7.01 52.33
N MET A 430 -31.84 -6.07 52.44
CA MET A 430 -32.05 -4.91 51.58
C MET A 430 -31.17 -3.71 51.99
N SER A 431 -30.52 -3.04 51.02
CA SER A 431 -30.13 -1.64 51.18
C SER A 431 -30.29 -0.88 49.86
N LYS A 432 -30.92 0.29 49.94
CA LYS A 432 -31.40 1.13 48.84
C LYS A 432 -30.34 2.14 48.44
N THR A 433 -29.93 2.17 47.17
CA THR A 433 -29.48 3.37 46.43
C THR A 433 -29.77 3.17 44.93
N PRO A 434 -30.15 4.23 44.19
CA PRO A 434 -30.54 4.09 42.78
C PRO A 434 -29.30 3.87 41.90
N PRO A 435 -29.34 2.96 40.90
CA PRO A 435 -28.18 2.76 40.03
C PRO A 435 -28.04 3.91 39.05
N LEU A 436 -26.92 4.64 39.15
CA LEU A 436 -26.40 5.47 38.07
C LEU A 436 -25.90 4.56 36.94
N ILE A 437 -26.65 4.59 35.83
CA ILE A 437 -26.22 4.54 34.42
C ILE A 437 -25.32 3.36 33.96
N ALA A 438 -26.00 2.45 33.25
CA ALA A 438 -25.63 1.64 32.06
C ALA A 438 -24.21 1.02 31.92
N GLY A 439 -24.20 -0.28 31.64
CA GLY A 439 -23.03 -1.12 31.37
C GLY A 439 -22.33 -0.89 30.00
N PRO A 440 -21.44 -1.81 29.58
CA PRO A 440 -20.46 -1.57 28.51
C PRO A 440 -21.13 -1.40 27.14
N THR A 441 -21.07 -0.19 26.58
CA THR A 441 -21.51 0.12 25.21
C THR A 441 -20.71 -0.65 24.17
N ASN A 442 -21.39 -1.07 23.10
CA ASN A 442 -20.80 -1.79 21.98
C ASN A 442 -19.65 -0.99 21.35
N ILE A 443 -18.55 -1.62 20.92
CA ILE A 443 -17.37 -0.92 20.40
C ILE A 443 -17.68 -0.05 19.17
N GLN A 444 -18.65 -0.47 18.33
CA GLN A 444 -19.12 0.32 17.20
C GLN A 444 -19.89 1.58 17.65
N GLU A 445 -20.61 1.54 18.78
CA GLU A 445 -21.28 2.71 19.35
C GLU A 445 -20.26 3.70 19.92
N GLN A 446 -19.19 3.19 20.54
CA GLN A 446 -18.08 4.01 21.00
C GLN A 446 -17.35 4.68 19.83
N ALA A 447 -17.15 3.96 18.72
CA ALA A 447 -16.58 4.51 17.49
C ALA A 447 -17.45 5.63 16.90
N MET A 448 -18.77 5.43 16.84
CA MET A 448 -19.71 6.48 16.42
C MET A 448 -19.63 7.69 17.36
N SER A 449 -19.69 7.46 18.68
CA SER A 449 -19.58 8.52 19.69
C SER A 449 -18.28 9.32 19.54
N HIS A 450 -17.16 8.65 19.24
CA HIS A 450 -15.88 9.28 18.96
C HIS A 450 -15.97 10.26 17.76
N ILE A 451 -16.64 9.87 16.67
CA ILE A 451 -16.84 10.74 15.50
C ILE A 451 -17.71 11.96 15.85
N PHE A 452 -18.82 11.74 16.56
CA PHE A 452 -19.69 12.83 16.99
C PHE A 452 -18.95 13.84 17.86
N LYS A 453 -18.14 13.33 18.79
CA LYS A 453 -17.36 14.13 19.73
C LYS A 453 -16.29 14.98 19.03
N TYR A 454 -15.46 14.36 18.20
CA TYR A 454 -14.24 15.00 17.68
C TYR A 454 -14.40 15.61 16.30
N TYR A 455 -15.32 15.13 15.45
CA TYR A 455 -15.43 15.59 14.06
C TYR A 455 -16.74 16.30 13.73
N VAL A 456 -17.84 15.97 14.42
CA VAL A 456 -19.14 16.65 14.23
C VAL A 456 -19.25 17.89 15.10
N GLY A 457 -18.85 17.79 16.37
CA GLY A 457 -18.97 18.88 17.34
C GLY A 457 -20.40 19.19 17.75
N THR A 458 -20.60 20.40 18.30
CA THR A 458 -21.90 20.87 18.78
C THR A 458 -22.47 21.94 17.85
N SER A 459 -23.72 22.34 18.04
CA SER A 459 -24.30 23.46 17.29
C SER A 459 -23.60 24.80 17.57
N GLN A 460 -23.02 24.96 18.76
CA GLN A 460 -22.28 26.16 19.17
C GLN A 460 -20.83 26.13 18.69
N ASN A 461 -20.26 24.94 18.51
CA ASN A 461 -18.91 24.73 18.03
C ASN A 461 -18.90 23.58 17.00
N PRO A 462 -19.35 23.85 15.76
CA PRO A 462 -19.47 22.84 14.72
C PRO A 462 -18.09 22.41 14.23
N GLY A 463 -17.87 21.10 14.16
CA GLY A 463 -16.67 20.49 13.58
C GLY A 463 -16.75 20.36 12.06
N ILE A 464 -15.67 19.85 11.47
CA ILE A 464 -15.51 19.73 10.01
C ILE A 464 -16.50 18.77 9.33
N LEU A 465 -17.21 17.93 10.10
CA LEU A 465 -18.25 17.00 9.63
C LEU A 465 -19.63 17.33 10.23
N CYS A 466 -19.90 18.60 10.55
CA CYS A 466 -21.15 19.05 11.20
C CYS A 466 -22.44 18.73 10.42
N TYR A 467 -22.36 18.30 9.16
CA TYR A 467 -23.49 17.87 8.34
C TYR A 467 -23.93 16.42 8.62
N LEU A 468 -23.10 15.58 9.24
CA LEU A 468 -23.40 14.15 9.47
C LEU A 468 -24.69 13.88 10.28
N PRO A 469 -25.03 14.63 11.34
CA PRO A 469 -26.28 14.42 12.07
C PRO A 469 -27.53 14.54 11.20
N ASP A 470 -27.54 15.50 10.27
CA ASP A 470 -28.66 15.69 9.35
C ASP A 470 -28.78 14.54 8.35
N LEU A 471 -27.64 14.03 7.85
CA LEU A 471 -27.63 12.84 6.97
C LEU A 471 -28.16 11.60 7.70
N LEU A 472 -27.75 11.42 8.95
CA LEU A 472 -28.20 10.28 9.76
C LEU A 472 -29.69 10.34 10.11
N ARG A 473 -30.25 11.55 10.25
CA ARG A 473 -31.68 11.75 10.56
C ARG A 473 -32.59 11.59 9.34
N THR A 474 -32.12 11.97 8.17
CA THR A 474 -32.91 11.96 6.92
C THR A 474 -32.96 10.58 6.25
N GLY A 475 -32.03 9.68 6.61
CA GLY A 475 -32.02 8.28 6.17
C GLY A 475 -30.59 7.74 6.17
N PRO A 476 -30.13 7.08 7.25
CA PRO A 476 -28.72 6.74 7.40
C PRO A 476 -28.36 5.57 6.48
N SER A 477 -27.66 5.83 5.37
CA SER A 477 -27.24 4.74 4.47
C SER A 477 -26.24 3.82 5.18
N ASP A 478 -26.29 2.53 4.85
CA ASP A 478 -25.35 1.54 5.37
C ASP A 478 -23.90 1.94 5.07
N ALA A 479 -23.68 2.56 3.91
CA ALA A 479 -22.39 3.11 3.50
C ALA A 479 -21.89 4.18 4.49
N LEU A 480 -22.72 5.19 4.78
CA LEU A 480 -22.34 6.29 5.67
C LEU A 480 -22.04 5.80 7.08
N GLN A 481 -22.89 4.93 7.63
CA GLN A 481 -22.72 4.37 8.96
C GLN A 481 -21.44 3.52 9.08
N ALA A 482 -21.18 2.67 8.08
CA ALA A 482 -19.98 1.84 8.05
C ALA A 482 -18.71 2.70 7.97
N THR A 483 -18.70 3.76 7.15
CA THR A 483 -17.54 4.65 7.07
C THR A 483 -17.29 5.39 8.37
N MET A 484 -18.33 5.90 9.04
CA MET A 484 -18.19 6.56 10.34
C MET A 484 -17.61 5.61 11.40
N LYS A 485 -18.09 4.36 11.45
CA LYS A 485 -17.52 3.32 12.32
C LYS A 485 -16.07 3.03 11.98
N ALA A 486 -15.73 2.91 10.70
CA ALA A 486 -14.37 2.66 10.24
C ALA A 486 -13.41 3.77 10.70
N ILE A 487 -13.78 5.04 10.52
CA ILE A 487 -12.96 6.17 10.99
C ILE A 487 -12.82 6.14 12.51
N GLY A 488 -13.94 5.97 13.23
CA GLY A 488 -13.93 5.96 14.69
C GLY A 488 -13.03 4.87 15.24
N LEU A 489 -13.15 3.64 14.73
CA LEU A 489 -12.31 2.51 15.10
C LEU A 489 -10.84 2.74 14.74
N ALA A 490 -10.55 3.33 13.58
CA ALA A 490 -9.18 3.64 13.17
C ALA A 490 -8.51 4.65 14.12
N CYS A 491 -9.21 5.74 14.46
CA CYS A 491 -8.75 6.73 15.44
C CYS A 491 -8.54 6.08 16.82
N MET A 492 -9.56 5.37 17.33
CA MET A 492 -9.52 4.69 18.62
C MET A 492 -8.39 3.67 18.72
N SER A 493 -8.14 2.90 17.66
CA SER A 493 -7.07 1.89 17.64
C SER A 493 -5.69 2.48 17.95
N ARG A 494 -5.49 3.75 17.59
CA ARG A 494 -4.22 4.46 17.74
C ARG A 494 -4.18 5.30 19.01
N VAL A 495 -5.22 6.11 19.23
CA VAL A 495 -5.32 7.01 20.40
C VAL A 495 -5.35 6.22 21.71
N TYR A 496 -6.03 5.08 21.73
CA TYR A 496 -6.11 4.23 22.91
C TYR A 496 -5.12 3.05 22.91
N HIS A 497 -4.23 2.99 21.90
CA HIS A 497 -3.24 1.91 21.74
C HIS A 497 -3.86 0.50 21.72
N LEU A 498 -4.97 0.35 20.98
CA LEU A 498 -5.74 -0.89 20.81
C LEU A 498 -5.60 -1.41 19.36
N PRO A 499 -4.45 -2.02 18.98
CA PRO A 499 -4.17 -2.42 17.60
C PRO A 499 -5.17 -3.43 17.03
N GLU A 500 -5.86 -4.20 17.87
CA GLU A 500 -6.94 -5.10 17.49
C GLU A 500 -8.13 -4.40 16.83
N LEU A 501 -8.35 -3.11 17.14
CA LEU A 501 -9.40 -2.30 16.52
C LEU A 501 -9.06 -1.91 15.07
N ALA A 502 -7.78 -1.94 14.67
CA ALA A 502 -7.38 -1.62 13.30
C ALA A 502 -7.96 -2.62 12.28
N ARG A 503 -8.04 -3.91 12.64
CA ARG A 503 -8.71 -4.93 11.82
C ARG A 503 -10.21 -4.65 11.70
N SER A 504 -10.86 -4.33 12.82
CA SER A 504 -12.29 -3.98 12.82
C SER A 504 -12.56 -2.73 11.97
N ALA A 505 -11.66 -1.75 12.01
CA ALA A 505 -11.71 -0.56 11.18
C ALA A 505 -11.62 -0.91 9.68
N ALA A 506 -10.71 -1.81 9.30
CA ALA A 506 -10.57 -2.28 7.91
C ALA A 506 -11.78 -3.11 7.43
N GLU A 507 -12.41 -3.88 8.32
CA GLU A 507 -13.65 -4.60 8.03
C GLU A 507 -14.82 -3.64 7.77
N GLU A 508 -15.01 -2.64 8.63
CA GLU A 508 -16.02 -1.60 8.44
C GLU A 508 -15.75 -0.76 7.19
N TYR A 509 -14.48 -0.43 6.90
CA TYR A 509 -14.08 0.22 5.66
C TYR A 509 -14.47 -0.61 4.43
N SER A 510 -14.23 -1.92 4.47
CA SER A 510 -14.61 -2.84 3.39
C SER A 510 -16.13 -2.95 3.22
N LYS A 511 -16.89 -2.94 4.34
CA LYS A 511 -18.36 -2.86 4.31
C LYS A 511 -18.82 -1.56 3.66
N ALA A 512 -18.22 -0.43 4.04
CA ALA A 512 -18.53 0.88 3.49
C ALA A 512 -18.27 0.96 1.98
N LEU A 513 -17.15 0.42 1.49
CA LEU A 513 -16.87 0.35 0.06
C LEU A 513 -17.93 -0.46 -0.71
N ARG A 514 -18.31 -1.65 -0.19
CA ARG A 514 -19.36 -2.47 -0.81
C ARG A 514 -20.71 -1.78 -0.82
N ALA A 515 -21.10 -1.17 0.30
CA ALA A 515 -22.37 -0.45 0.41
C ALA A 515 -22.41 0.82 -0.45
N THR A 516 -21.27 1.53 -0.57
CA THR A 516 -21.13 2.67 -1.48
C THR A 516 -21.30 2.21 -2.92
N ASN A 517 -20.61 1.15 -3.33
CA ASN A 517 -20.76 0.59 -4.68
C ASN A 517 -22.20 0.16 -4.99
N ALA A 518 -22.90 -0.46 -4.03
CA ALA A 518 -24.31 -0.78 -4.19
C ALA A 518 -25.18 0.48 -4.35
N SER A 519 -24.91 1.52 -3.56
CA SER A 519 -25.62 2.81 -3.65
C SER A 519 -25.38 3.51 -4.99
N LEU A 520 -24.18 3.37 -5.57
CA LEU A 520 -23.81 3.95 -6.87
C LEU A 520 -24.49 3.25 -8.06
N GLN A 521 -24.97 2.01 -7.90
CA GLN A 521 -25.68 1.27 -8.95
C GLN A 521 -27.15 1.69 -9.09
N ASP A 522 -27.73 2.34 -8.09
CA ASP A 522 -29.08 2.88 -8.12
C ASP A 522 -29.06 4.40 -8.35
N ALA A 523 -29.78 4.89 -9.37
CA ALA A 523 -29.73 6.30 -9.76
C ALA A 523 -30.21 7.25 -8.65
N VAL A 524 -31.17 6.83 -7.83
CA VAL A 524 -31.71 7.62 -6.73
C VAL A 524 -30.70 7.66 -5.57
N SER A 525 -30.21 6.49 -5.15
CA SER A 525 -29.25 6.37 -4.06
C SER A 525 -27.91 7.02 -4.41
N ALA A 526 -27.46 6.92 -5.66
CA ALA A 526 -26.21 7.53 -6.15
C ALA A 526 -26.22 9.06 -6.00
N THR A 527 -27.38 9.70 -6.15
CA THR A 527 -27.53 11.16 -6.05
C THR A 527 -27.90 11.64 -4.64
N SER A 528 -27.91 10.75 -3.64
CA SER A 528 -28.20 11.14 -2.25
C SER A 528 -27.04 11.84 -1.55
N ASP A 529 -27.37 12.71 -0.60
CA ASP A 529 -26.38 13.38 0.28
C ASP A 529 -25.58 12.34 1.10
N CYS A 530 -26.21 11.23 1.48
CA CYS A 530 -25.56 10.14 2.22
C CYS A 530 -24.49 9.41 1.41
N THR A 531 -24.70 9.21 0.11
CA THR A 531 -23.68 8.58 -0.76
C THR A 531 -22.47 9.49 -0.94
N LEU A 532 -22.67 10.78 -1.20
CA LEU A 532 -21.55 11.73 -1.25
C LEU A 532 -20.85 11.81 0.11
N GLY A 533 -21.60 11.89 1.21
CA GLY A 533 -21.07 11.88 2.56
C GLY A 533 -20.22 10.64 2.86
N ALA A 534 -20.64 9.46 2.39
CA ALA A 534 -19.88 8.22 2.52
C ALA A 534 -18.57 8.27 1.73
N VAL A 535 -18.58 8.76 0.48
CA VAL A 535 -17.35 8.91 -0.34
C VAL A 535 -16.36 9.90 0.29
N VAL A 536 -16.84 11.04 0.77
CA VAL A 536 -15.98 12.04 1.43
C VAL A 536 -15.38 11.48 2.71
N THR A 537 -16.16 10.77 3.52
CA THR A 537 -15.65 10.14 4.75
C THR A 537 -14.74 8.94 4.45
N LEU A 538 -14.92 8.22 3.34
CA LEU A 538 -14.00 7.15 2.93
C LEU A 538 -12.61 7.71 2.63
N SER A 539 -12.55 8.86 1.94
CA SER A 539 -11.28 9.56 1.72
C SER A 539 -10.60 9.97 3.04
N MET A 540 -11.39 10.28 4.06
CA MET A 540 -10.89 10.65 5.39
C MET A 540 -10.32 9.44 6.17
N TYR A 541 -10.92 8.26 6.01
CA TYR A 541 -10.36 7.02 6.55
C TYR A 541 -8.96 6.73 5.99
N GLU A 542 -8.74 6.98 4.69
CA GLU A 542 -7.42 6.79 4.05
C GLU A 542 -6.36 7.75 4.62
N ILE A 543 -6.73 9.01 4.86
CA ILE A 543 -5.87 10.01 5.52
C ILE A 543 -5.49 9.56 6.94
N ILE A 544 -6.45 9.01 7.69
CA ILE A 544 -6.25 8.58 9.08
C ILE A 544 -5.44 7.29 9.16
N SER A 545 -5.69 6.33 8.26
CA SER A 545 -5.05 5.01 8.28
C SER A 545 -3.62 5.00 7.75
N GLY A 546 -3.25 5.90 6.82
CA GLY A 546 -1.88 6.08 6.34
C GLY A 546 -1.38 5.01 5.37
N GLN A 547 -2.22 4.56 4.43
CA GLN A 547 -1.87 3.50 3.46
C GLN A 547 -0.80 3.92 2.44
N SER A 548 0.06 2.99 2.01
CA SER A 548 1.25 3.24 1.16
C SER A 548 0.98 3.77 -0.26
N GLN A 549 -0.27 3.68 -0.76
CA GLN A 549 -0.72 4.25 -2.05
C GLN A 549 -1.53 5.56 -1.88
N MET A 550 -1.36 6.25 -0.74
CA MET A 550 -2.16 7.38 -0.25
C MET A 550 -2.59 8.38 -1.34
N MET A 551 -1.66 8.77 -2.23
CA MET A 551 -1.93 9.83 -3.20
C MET A 551 -2.82 9.40 -4.37
N ALA A 552 -2.69 8.15 -4.82
CA ALA A 552 -3.50 7.61 -5.90
C ALA A 552 -4.93 7.30 -5.43
N ALA A 553 -5.07 6.72 -4.23
CA ALA A 553 -6.36 6.43 -3.63
C ALA A 553 -7.17 7.72 -3.39
N TRP A 554 -6.52 8.74 -2.82
CA TRP A 554 -7.18 10.02 -2.55
C TRP A 554 -7.62 10.76 -3.82
N LEU A 555 -6.82 10.71 -4.90
CA LEU A 555 -7.19 11.28 -6.19
C LEU A 555 -8.41 10.56 -6.82
N ASN A 556 -8.55 9.25 -6.61
CA ASN A 556 -9.71 8.49 -7.09
C ASN A 556 -11.00 8.91 -6.37
N HIS A 557 -10.96 9.09 -5.05
CA HIS A 557 -12.11 9.63 -4.30
C HIS A 557 -12.46 11.05 -4.73
N ALA A 558 -11.47 11.91 -4.97
CA ALA A 558 -11.70 13.27 -5.46
C ALA A 558 -12.42 13.28 -6.82
N ARG A 559 -12.02 12.41 -7.76
CA ARG A 559 -12.69 12.25 -9.05
C ARG A 559 -14.11 11.71 -8.91
N GLY A 560 -14.30 10.68 -8.08
CA GLY A 560 -15.63 10.11 -7.81
C GLY A 560 -16.57 11.13 -7.17
N ALA A 561 -16.11 11.84 -6.14
CA ALA A 561 -16.85 12.89 -5.48
C ALA A 561 -17.23 14.02 -6.46
N LEU A 562 -16.32 14.46 -7.32
CA LEU A 562 -16.63 15.46 -8.34
C LEU A 562 -17.75 15.00 -9.28
N LYS A 563 -17.70 13.75 -9.75
CA LYS A 563 -18.75 13.18 -10.61
C LYS A 563 -20.10 13.13 -9.90
N LEU A 564 -20.11 12.81 -8.61
CA LEU A 564 -21.33 12.84 -7.79
C LEU A 564 -21.89 14.26 -7.64
N LEU A 565 -21.03 15.27 -7.45
CA LEU A 565 -21.47 16.67 -7.41
C LEU A 565 -22.15 17.09 -8.72
N GLU A 566 -21.63 16.64 -9.87
CA GLU A 566 -22.26 16.86 -11.19
C GLU A 566 -23.63 16.17 -11.29
N LEU A 567 -23.69 14.87 -10.94
CA LEU A 567 -24.90 14.06 -11.06
C LEU A 567 -26.03 14.56 -10.16
N ARG A 568 -25.69 15.11 -8.98
CA ARG A 568 -26.67 15.68 -8.03
C ARG A 568 -27.32 16.96 -8.53
N GLY A 569 -26.70 17.66 -9.49
CA GLY A 569 -27.26 18.87 -10.10
C GLY A 569 -27.60 19.95 -9.07
N THR A 570 -28.62 20.77 -9.34
CA THR A 570 -29.03 21.86 -8.43
C THR A 570 -29.79 21.39 -7.19
N LYS A 571 -30.26 20.14 -7.14
CA LYS A 571 -31.01 19.60 -5.99
C LYS A 571 -30.20 19.58 -4.70
N GLN A 572 -28.87 19.49 -4.80
CA GLN A 572 -27.99 19.52 -3.62
C GLN A 572 -28.04 20.85 -2.85
N PHE A 573 -28.60 21.91 -3.43
CA PHE A 573 -28.76 23.20 -2.76
C PHE A 573 -30.08 23.33 -1.99
N GLU A 574 -30.98 22.34 -2.06
CA GLU A 574 -32.26 22.35 -1.35
C GLU A 574 -32.09 22.07 0.15
N SER A 575 -31.07 21.30 0.54
CA SER A 575 -30.76 20.96 1.94
C SER A 575 -29.55 21.73 2.47
N ALA A 576 -29.55 22.07 3.77
CA ALA A 576 -28.39 22.70 4.40
C ALA A 576 -27.16 21.78 4.42
N ALA A 577 -27.37 20.48 4.66
CA ALA A 577 -26.32 19.46 4.61
C ALA A 577 -25.72 19.33 3.21
N GLY A 578 -26.56 19.34 2.17
CA GLY A 578 -26.13 19.28 0.77
C GLY A 578 -25.30 20.49 0.35
N ARG A 579 -25.68 21.70 0.77
CA ARG A 579 -24.89 22.93 0.56
C ARG A 579 -23.51 22.84 1.23
N ARG A 580 -23.44 22.41 2.49
CA ARG A 580 -22.16 22.24 3.22
C ARG A 580 -21.28 21.15 2.60
N LEU A 581 -21.87 20.01 2.21
CA LEU A 581 -21.16 18.95 1.50
C LEU A 581 -20.58 19.45 0.19
N PHE A 582 -21.35 20.20 -0.58
CA PHE A 582 -20.92 20.75 -1.86
C PHE A 582 -19.70 21.68 -1.69
N SER A 583 -19.79 22.69 -0.81
CA SER A 583 -18.70 23.64 -0.57
C SER A 583 -17.44 22.99 -0.01
N SER A 584 -17.58 22.15 1.02
CA SER A 584 -16.43 21.50 1.66
C SER A 584 -15.72 20.49 0.73
N THR A 585 -16.48 19.70 -0.03
CA THR A 585 -15.92 18.74 -0.99
C THR A 585 -15.18 19.46 -2.10
N ARG A 586 -15.78 20.51 -2.67
CA ARG A 586 -15.17 21.30 -3.74
C ARG A 586 -13.87 21.97 -3.31
N LEU A 587 -13.84 22.56 -2.11
CA LEU A 587 -12.64 23.20 -1.58
C LEU A 587 -11.47 22.21 -1.49
N GLN A 588 -11.71 21.01 -0.98
CA GLN A 588 -10.68 19.97 -0.88
C GLN A 588 -10.20 19.50 -2.27
N ILE A 589 -11.13 19.29 -3.20
CA ILE A 589 -10.79 18.90 -4.58
C ILE A 589 -9.94 19.99 -5.26
N ALA A 590 -10.26 21.28 -5.06
CA ALA A 590 -9.50 22.38 -5.65
C ALA A 590 -8.04 22.37 -5.17
N MET A 591 -7.82 22.24 -3.86
CA MET A 591 -6.46 22.16 -3.31
C MET A 591 -5.71 20.93 -3.80
N ILE A 592 -6.34 19.75 -3.81
CA ILE A 592 -5.77 18.51 -4.34
C ILE A 592 -5.34 18.70 -5.80
N ASN A 593 -6.18 19.34 -6.61
CA ASN A 593 -5.88 19.54 -8.02
C ASN A 593 -4.72 20.50 -8.23
N ILE A 594 -4.65 21.58 -7.43
CA ILE A 594 -3.47 22.45 -7.40
C ILE A 594 -2.26 21.59 -7.05
N PHE A 595 -2.25 20.84 -5.94
CA PHE A 595 -1.10 20.03 -5.55
C PHE A 595 -0.62 19.05 -6.62
N PHE A 596 -1.52 18.27 -7.21
CA PHE A 596 -1.17 17.21 -8.17
C PHE A 596 -1.19 17.66 -9.63
N ARG A 597 -1.58 18.92 -9.89
CA ARG A 597 -1.68 19.52 -11.22
C ARG A 597 -2.55 18.67 -12.15
N THR A 598 -3.78 18.38 -11.69
CA THR A 598 -4.74 17.52 -12.39
C THR A 598 -5.84 18.35 -13.05
N SER A 599 -6.26 17.93 -14.24
CA SER A 599 -7.24 18.65 -15.07
C SER A 599 -8.71 18.27 -14.77
N CYS A 600 -9.00 17.60 -13.65
CA CYS A 600 -10.34 17.06 -13.41
C CYS A 600 -11.39 18.13 -13.09
N HIS A 601 -11.02 19.40 -12.86
CA HIS A 601 -11.94 20.48 -12.50
C HIS A 601 -12.60 21.22 -13.69
N ARG A 602 -12.16 20.99 -14.94
CA ARG A 602 -12.72 21.66 -16.14
C ARG A 602 -14.09 21.10 -16.54
N SER A 603 -15.00 21.01 -15.59
CA SER A 603 -16.38 20.60 -15.81
C SER A 603 -17.26 21.83 -16.00
N PRO A 604 -17.85 22.03 -17.19
CA PRO A 604 -18.85 23.08 -17.40
C PRO A 604 -20.03 22.95 -16.42
N THR A 605 -20.38 21.73 -16.04
CA THR A 605 -21.43 21.44 -15.07
C THR A 605 -21.07 21.98 -13.69
N ILE A 606 -19.85 21.74 -13.21
CA ILE A 606 -19.41 22.28 -11.91
C ILE A 606 -19.37 23.82 -11.95
N ALA A 607 -18.87 24.42 -13.03
CA ALA A 607 -18.88 25.88 -13.18
C ALA A 607 -20.30 26.47 -13.14
N ALA A 608 -21.27 25.82 -13.80
CA ALA A 608 -22.68 26.21 -13.73
C ALA A 608 -23.24 26.07 -12.30
N LEU A 609 -22.87 24.99 -11.58
CA LEU A 609 -23.26 24.78 -10.19
C LEU A 609 -22.64 25.83 -9.26
N SER A 610 -21.39 26.26 -9.49
CA SER A 610 -20.75 27.38 -8.75
C SER A 610 -21.51 28.69 -8.94
N LYS A 611 -21.86 29.02 -10.18
CA LYS A 611 -22.65 30.23 -10.47
C LYS A 611 -24.01 30.17 -9.79
N TYR A 612 -24.67 29.00 -9.81
CA TYR A 612 -25.93 28.80 -9.13
C TYR A 612 -25.78 28.94 -7.61
N ALA A 613 -24.79 28.26 -7.01
CA ALA A 613 -24.47 28.34 -5.59
C ALA A 613 -24.26 29.79 -5.12
N LYS A 614 -23.51 30.58 -5.91
CA LYS A 614 -23.29 32.00 -5.65
C LYS A 614 -24.60 32.81 -5.72
N SER A 615 -25.50 32.48 -6.65
CA SER A 615 -26.76 33.22 -6.82
C SER A 615 -27.82 32.95 -5.75
N VAL A 616 -27.80 31.75 -5.14
CA VAL A 616 -28.77 31.35 -4.12
C VAL A 616 -28.20 31.44 -2.70
N GLY A 617 -26.90 31.69 -2.57
CA GLY A 617 -26.18 31.76 -1.31
C GLY A 617 -26.21 33.14 -0.63
N ASP A 618 -26.02 33.15 0.68
CA ASP A 618 -25.79 34.36 1.46
C ASP A 618 -24.38 34.95 1.22
N ALA A 619 -24.05 36.03 1.92
CA ALA A 619 -22.75 36.70 1.79
C ALA A 619 -21.56 35.77 2.10
N ASP A 620 -21.72 34.83 3.04
CA ASP A 620 -20.70 33.86 3.40
C ASP A 620 -20.50 32.84 2.28
N ALA A 621 -21.59 32.32 1.71
CA ALA A 621 -21.55 31.44 0.55
C ALA A 621 -20.94 32.13 -0.68
N GLN A 622 -21.20 33.41 -0.90
CA GLN A 622 -20.57 34.20 -1.96
C GLN A 622 -19.05 34.32 -1.74
N THR A 623 -18.63 34.59 -0.50
CA THR A 623 -17.21 34.65 -0.10
C THR A 623 -16.48 33.34 -0.37
N VAL A 624 -17.14 32.20 -0.09
CA VAL A 624 -16.61 30.85 -0.38
C VAL A 624 -16.48 30.61 -1.88
N GLU A 625 -17.49 30.96 -2.67
CA GLU A 625 -17.47 30.78 -4.12
C GLU A 625 -16.43 31.68 -4.80
N ASP A 626 -16.22 32.90 -4.29
CA ASP A 626 -15.18 33.81 -4.78
C ASP A 626 -13.78 33.23 -4.56
N PHE A 627 -13.51 32.71 -3.36
CA PHE A 627 -12.25 32.02 -3.10
C PHE A 627 -12.05 30.80 -4.02
N TYR A 628 -13.09 29.98 -4.16
CA TYR A 628 -13.03 28.80 -5.03
C TYR A 628 -12.71 29.15 -6.48
N ASN A 629 -13.31 30.22 -7.01
CA ASN A 629 -13.06 30.66 -8.39
C ASN A 629 -11.58 31.05 -8.58
N ILE A 630 -10.98 31.72 -7.59
CA ILE A 630 -9.54 32.02 -7.61
C ILE A 630 -8.72 30.71 -7.62
N LEU A 631 -9.08 29.72 -6.80
CA LEU A 631 -8.40 28.41 -6.78
C LEU A 631 -8.52 27.63 -8.10
N VAL A 632 -9.65 27.74 -8.81
CA VAL A 632 -9.83 27.16 -10.14
C VAL A 632 -8.88 27.80 -11.15
N THR A 633 -8.85 29.13 -11.20
CA THR A 633 -7.92 29.88 -12.07
C THR A 633 -6.47 29.54 -11.73
N PHE A 634 -6.14 29.48 -10.42
CA PHE A 634 -4.83 29.08 -9.98
C PHE A 634 -4.49 27.65 -10.42
N ASN A 635 -5.41 26.69 -10.34
CA ASN A 635 -5.14 25.34 -10.83
C ASN A 635 -4.82 25.32 -12.33
N ASP A 636 -5.59 26.04 -13.17
CA ASP A 636 -5.31 26.14 -14.61
C ASP A 636 -3.94 26.77 -14.90
N TYR A 637 -3.61 27.85 -14.19
CA TYR A 637 -2.28 28.45 -14.21
C TYR A 637 -1.20 27.43 -13.82
N SER A 638 -1.44 26.66 -12.78
CA SER A 638 -0.48 25.71 -12.22
C SER A 638 -0.16 24.56 -13.19
N ILE A 639 -1.13 24.13 -14.00
CA ILE A 639 -0.96 23.16 -15.10
C ILE A 639 -0.14 23.81 -16.22
N LYS A 640 -0.49 25.04 -16.62
CA LYS A 640 0.25 25.81 -17.64
C LYS A 640 1.72 25.97 -17.28
N VAL A 641 2.05 26.24 -16.01
CA VAL A 641 3.44 26.30 -15.52
C VAL A 641 4.14 24.95 -15.67
N LYS A 642 3.49 23.84 -15.28
CA LYS A 642 4.04 22.48 -15.42
C LYS A 642 4.32 22.12 -16.88
N GLU A 643 3.39 22.39 -17.78
CA GLU A 643 3.55 22.15 -19.22
C GLU A 643 4.69 22.99 -19.82
N THR A 644 4.76 24.28 -19.44
CA THR A 644 5.85 25.17 -19.87
C THR A 644 7.20 24.66 -19.39
N TYR A 645 7.31 24.23 -18.13
CA TYR A 645 8.53 23.62 -17.62
C TYR A 645 8.91 22.33 -18.36
N ASN A 646 7.96 21.44 -18.61
CA ASN A 646 8.23 20.17 -19.29
C ASN A 646 8.67 20.35 -20.75
N ASN A 647 8.09 21.33 -21.45
CA ASN A 647 8.36 21.53 -22.88
C ASN A 647 9.69 22.24 -23.14
N ILE A 648 9.98 23.27 -22.35
CA ILE A 648 11.12 24.18 -22.61
C ILE A 648 12.01 24.40 -21.39
N GLY A 649 11.74 23.79 -20.24
CA GLY A 649 12.54 23.97 -19.02
C GLY A 649 12.57 25.43 -18.54
N PHE A 650 11.49 26.18 -18.77
CA PHE A 650 11.41 27.64 -18.64
C PHE A 650 12.42 28.44 -19.51
N ARG A 651 13.00 27.84 -20.55
CA ARG A 651 13.79 28.58 -21.56
C ARG A 651 12.86 29.40 -22.45
N GLY A 652 13.16 30.67 -22.70
CA GLY A 652 12.33 31.54 -23.54
C GLY A 652 11.92 32.80 -22.80
N ASN A 653 10.79 33.42 -23.14
CA ASN A 653 10.24 34.57 -22.40
C ASN A 653 9.13 34.10 -21.45
N ILE A 654 9.43 33.95 -20.16
CA ILE A 654 8.43 33.58 -19.13
C ILE A 654 7.90 34.78 -18.32
N ALA A 655 8.28 36.02 -18.66
CA ALA A 655 7.79 37.21 -17.96
C ALA A 655 6.25 37.32 -17.91
N PRO A 656 5.49 36.95 -18.97
CA PRO A 656 4.03 36.92 -18.89
C PRO A 656 3.49 35.92 -17.85
N LEU A 657 4.19 34.79 -17.66
CA LEU A 657 3.80 33.75 -16.71
C LEU A 657 4.04 34.21 -15.26
N ILE A 658 5.15 34.91 -15.01
CA ILE A 658 5.42 35.55 -13.71
C ILE A 658 4.39 36.64 -13.42
N LYS A 659 4.04 37.47 -14.41
CA LYS A 659 3.01 38.49 -14.25
C LYS A 659 1.65 37.89 -13.89
N GLU A 660 1.23 36.84 -14.59
CA GLU A 660 -0.02 36.12 -14.31
C GLU A 660 -0.05 35.52 -12.89
N ALA A 661 1.08 35.04 -12.37
CA ALA A 661 1.19 34.63 -10.97
C ALA A 661 1.03 35.78 -9.97
N LEU A 662 1.62 36.95 -10.27
CA LEU A 662 1.49 38.13 -9.42
C LEU A 662 0.05 38.68 -9.42
N ASP A 663 -0.63 38.63 -10.57
CA ASP A 663 -2.04 38.99 -10.69
C ASP A 663 -2.92 38.02 -9.86
N LEU A 664 -2.64 36.72 -9.90
CA LEU A 664 -3.29 35.72 -9.04
C LEU A 664 -3.04 35.93 -7.54
N ASP A 665 -1.83 36.36 -7.15
CA ASP A 665 -1.55 36.72 -5.76
C ASP A 665 -2.35 37.94 -5.32
N ALA A 666 -2.48 38.94 -6.20
CA ALA A 666 -3.30 40.12 -5.94
C ALA A 666 -4.78 39.75 -5.75
N ASP A 667 -5.31 38.81 -6.54
CA ASP A 667 -6.68 38.29 -6.35
C ASP A 667 -6.84 37.60 -4.99
N LEU A 668 -5.88 36.76 -4.58
CA LEU A 668 -5.89 36.12 -3.27
C LEU A 668 -5.87 37.15 -2.13
N VAL A 669 -4.99 38.16 -2.22
CA VAL A 669 -4.92 39.25 -1.23
C VAL A 669 -6.19 40.09 -1.22
N SER A 670 -6.77 40.37 -2.39
CA SER A 670 -8.03 41.10 -2.50
C SER A 670 -9.17 40.33 -1.84
N TRP A 671 -9.21 39.01 -2.00
CA TRP A 671 -10.18 38.17 -1.30
C TRP A 671 -10.02 38.30 0.21
N ALA A 672 -8.80 38.11 0.74
CA ALA A 672 -8.53 38.16 2.18
C ALA A 672 -8.85 39.55 2.81
N THR A 673 -8.60 40.63 2.08
CA THR A 673 -8.90 42.01 2.53
C THR A 673 -10.38 42.38 2.41
N SER A 674 -11.14 41.68 1.56
CA SER A 674 -12.59 41.86 1.42
C SER A 674 -13.43 41.13 2.48
N LEU A 675 -12.79 40.27 3.30
CA LEU A 675 -13.47 39.47 4.30
C LEU A 675 -14.12 40.35 5.38
N SER A 676 -15.38 40.06 5.68
CA SER A 676 -16.14 40.74 6.74
C SER A 676 -15.57 40.42 8.14
N PRO A 677 -15.90 41.21 9.17
CA PRO A 677 -15.41 40.96 10.54
C PRO A 677 -15.73 39.58 11.10
N THR A 678 -16.77 38.90 10.62
CA THR A 678 -17.14 37.53 11.03
C THR A 678 -16.24 36.44 10.46
N TRP A 679 -15.34 36.81 9.54
CA TRP A 679 -14.34 35.92 8.94
C TRP A 679 -12.91 36.21 9.42
N GLN A 680 -12.68 37.42 9.94
CA GLN A 680 -11.36 37.86 10.39
C GLN A 680 -10.94 37.09 11.66
N TYR A 681 -9.67 36.71 11.71
CA TYR A 681 -9.08 36.20 12.94
C TYR A 681 -8.55 37.35 13.80
N SER A 682 -8.43 37.12 15.10
CA SER A 682 -7.73 38.00 16.03
C SER A 682 -6.47 37.32 16.56
N THR A 683 -5.54 38.10 17.11
CA THR A 683 -4.31 37.58 17.72
C THR A 683 -4.38 37.75 19.24
N THR A 684 -3.98 36.72 19.98
CA THR A 684 -3.92 36.75 21.46
C THR A 684 -2.60 36.16 21.95
N SER A 685 -2.14 36.62 23.10
CA SER A 685 -0.88 36.20 23.73
C SER A 685 -1.09 35.47 25.07
N THR A 686 -2.29 34.92 25.27
CA THR A 686 -2.68 34.23 26.50
C THR A 686 -1.91 32.92 26.68
N PRO A 687 -1.36 32.62 27.88
CA PRO A 687 -0.67 31.36 28.13
C PRO A 687 -1.58 30.17 27.84
N LEU A 688 -1.12 29.26 26.97
CA LEU A 688 -1.88 28.06 26.64
C LEU A 688 -1.99 27.15 27.89
N PRO A 689 -3.17 26.58 28.18
CA PRO A 689 -3.39 25.74 29.36
C PRO A 689 -2.62 24.40 29.34
N PHE A 690 -1.98 24.04 28.21
CA PHE A 690 -1.26 22.78 28.04
C PHE A 690 0.26 23.03 27.94
N SER A 691 1.01 22.42 28.87
CA SER A 691 2.48 22.52 28.99
C SER A 691 3.28 21.85 27.85
N HIS A 692 2.62 21.17 26.92
CA HIS A 692 3.27 20.43 25.82
C HIS A 692 3.55 21.27 24.58
N PHE A 693 2.89 22.43 24.42
CA PHE A 693 3.27 23.39 23.39
C PHE A 693 4.41 24.24 23.95
N ARG A 694 5.67 23.85 23.69
CA ARG A 694 6.74 24.86 23.69
C ARG A 694 6.40 25.79 22.54
N SER A 695 5.73 26.89 22.84
CA SER A 695 5.21 27.82 21.85
C SER A 695 6.34 28.30 20.96
N HIS A 696 6.14 28.26 19.65
CA HIS A 696 7.07 28.85 18.68
C HIS A 696 7.11 30.38 18.83
N ASP A 697 5.95 30.98 19.12
CA ASP A 697 5.77 32.39 19.49
C ASP A 697 4.74 32.53 20.63
N THR A 698 4.82 33.63 21.38
CA THR A 698 3.88 33.92 22.48
C THR A 698 2.47 34.30 22.02
N GLU A 699 2.28 34.53 20.72
CA GLU A 699 1.01 34.98 20.12
C GLU A 699 0.43 33.92 19.16
N TYR A 700 -0.90 33.77 19.14
CA TYR A 700 -1.61 32.85 18.25
C TYR A 700 -2.93 33.40 17.75
N HIS A 701 -3.41 32.85 16.64
CA HIS A 701 -4.63 33.26 15.96
C HIS A 701 -5.88 32.62 16.59
N VAL A 702 -6.93 33.41 16.80
CA VAL A 702 -8.26 32.97 17.24
C VAL A 702 -9.26 33.26 16.13
N TYR A 703 -10.04 32.24 15.77
CA TYR A 703 -10.98 32.30 14.66
C TYR A 703 -12.43 32.27 15.16
N PRO A 704 -13.37 32.91 14.43
CA PRO A 704 -14.80 32.83 14.71
C PRO A 704 -15.36 31.41 14.65
N SER A 705 -14.80 30.55 13.79
CA SER A 705 -15.13 29.12 13.72
C SER A 705 -13.96 28.28 13.20
N ILE A 706 -14.08 26.95 13.38
CA ILE A 706 -13.16 25.96 12.82
C ILE A 706 -13.08 26.06 11.29
N ASP A 707 -14.20 26.28 10.61
CA ASP A 707 -14.22 26.42 9.15
C ASP A 707 -13.42 27.65 8.72
N ASN A 708 -13.58 28.80 9.39
CA ASN A 708 -12.79 30.00 9.07
C ASN A 708 -11.28 29.72 9.20
N ALA A 709 -10.86 29.00 10.25
CA ALA A 709 -9.46 28.60 10.44
C ALA A 709 -8.95 27.72 9.27
N VAL A 710 -9.79 26.82 8.77
CA VAL A 710 -9.47 25.97 7.60
C VAL A 710 -9.34 26.82 6.32
N TYR A 711 -10.26 27.76 6.07
CA TYR A 711 -10.18 28.66 4.91
C TYR A 711 -8.93 29.54 4.93
N TRP A 712 -8.61 30.14 6.08
CA TRP A 712 -7.38 30.94 6.25
C TRP A 712 -6.12 30.11 5.98
N ASN A 713 -6.07 28.87 6.45
CA ASN A 713 -4.93 28.00 6.20
C ASN A 713 -4.87 27.53 4.74
N HIS A 714 -5.99 27.30 4.05
CA HIS A 714 -5.98 27.02 2.61
C HIS A 714 -5.56 28.24 1.78
N TYR A 715 -5.94 29.46 2.18
CA TYR A 715 -5.45 30.70 1.59
C TYR A 715 -3.92 30.83 1.71
N ARG A 716 -3.38 30.64 2.93
CA ARG A 716 -1.93 30.66 3.17
C ARG A 716 -1.21 29.60 2.36
N GLN A 717 -1.78 28.40 2.32
CA GLN A 717 -1.27 27.27 1.55
C GLN A 717 -1.21 27.56 0.04
N ALA A 718 -2.26 28.13 -0.53
CA ALA A 718 -2.31 28.51 -1.94
C ALA A 718 -1.22 29.55 -2.28
N ARG A 719 -1.09 30.59 -1.46
CA ARG A 719 -0.08 31.64 -1.65
C ARG A 719 1.35 31.10 -1.54
N ILE A 720 1.63 30.20 -0.58
CA ILE A 720 2.96 29.56 -0.47
C ILE A 720 3.30 28.83 -1.77
N ILE A 721 2.39 28.00 -2.30
CA ILE A 721 2.60 27.25 -3.53
C ILE A 721 2.86 28.20 -4.71
N LEU A 722 2.09 29.28 -4.81
CA LEU A 722 2.21 30.27 -5.89
C LEU A 722 3.57 30.98 -5.85
N HIS A 723 4.01 31.44 -4.67
CA HIS A 723 5.30 32.12 -4.51
C HIS A 723 6.49 31.16 -4.66
N GLU A 724 6.37 29.88 -4.29
CA GLU A 724 7.39 28.88 -4.62
C GLU A 724 7.50 28.65 -6.14
N MET A 725 6.38 28.72 -6.89
CA MET A 725 6.41 28.68 -8.36
C MET A 725 7.06 29.94 -8.96
N ILE A 726 6.77 31.13 -8.42
CA ILE A 726 7.41 32.39 -8.82
C ILE A 726 8.92 32.30 -8.61
N GLN A 727 9.36 31.86 -7.43
CA GLN A 727 10.78 31.68 -7.13
C GLN A 727 11.46 30.70 -8.09
N ALA A 728 10.82 29.55 -8.37
CA ALA A 728 11.34 28.58 -9.34
C ALA A 728 11.53 29.22 -10.72
N MET A 729 10.54 29.95 -11.23
CA MET A 729 10.66 30.64 -12.52
C MET A 729 11.78 31.69 -12.53
N CYS A 730 11.88 32.53 -11.49
CA CYS A 730 12.94 33.53 -11.37
C CYS A 730 14.35 32.92 -11.32
N LEU A 731 14.50 31.72 -10.75
CA LEU A 731 15.77 30.98 -10.71
C LEU A 731 16.20 30.47 -12.08
N HIS A 732 15.26 30.02 -12.92
CA HIS A 732 15.57 29.53 -14.27
C HIS A 732 15.72 30.65 -15.31
N GLN A 733 15.10 31.81 -15.08
CA GLN A 733 15.22 32.99 -15.94
C GLN A 733 15.40 34.27 -15.13
N ALA A 734 16.66 34.70 -15.01
CA ALA A 734 17.00 35.97 -14.38
C ALA A 734 16.63 37.15 -15.32
N THR A 735 15.67 37.96 -14.88
CA THR A 735 15.35 39.29 -15.41
C THR A 735 15.89 40.35 -14.44
N PRO A 736 16.00 41.64 -14.83
CA PRO A 736 16.43 42.70 -13.92
C PRO A 736 15.61 42.78 -12.63
N ASP A 737 14.30 42.45 -12.69
CA ASP A 737 13.40 42.49 -11.54
C ASP A 737 13.41 41.19 -10.71
N SER A 738 13.97 40.08 -11.25
CA SER A 738 13.97 38.77 -10.59
C SER A 738 14.52 38.79 -9.16
N PRO A 739 15.64 39.48 -8.83
CA PRO A 739 16.13 39.54 -7.45
C PRO A 739 15.14 40.16 -6.47
N GLN A 740 14.44 41.24 -6.88
CA GLN A 740 13.45 41.91 -6.05
C GLN A 740 12.22 41.02 -5.84
N ILE A 741 11.71 40.40 -6.91
CA ILE A 741 10.57 39.47 -6.86
C ILE A 741 10.88 38.25 -5.99
N MET A 742 12.10 37.71 -6.08
CA MET A 742 12.55 36.60 -5.23
C MET A 742 12.62 36.99 -3.76
N HIS A 743 13.16 38.17 -3.44
CA HIS A 743 13.21 38.68 -2.06
C HIS A 743 11.80 38.86 -1.49
N GLN A 744 10.89 39.49 -2.25
CA GLN A 744 9.49 39.66 -1.85
C GLN A 744 8.79 38.31 -1.63
N SER A 745 8.92 37.38 -2.57
CA SER A 745 8.31 36.04 -2.46
C SER A 745 8.85 35.26 -1.26
N THR A 746 10.14 35.40 -0.95
CA THR A 746 10.75 34.78 0.24
C THR A 746 10.19 35.37 1.52
N SER A 747 10.06 36.70 1.60
CA SER A 747 9.48 37.38 2.76
C SER A 747 8.01 36.99 2.97
N ILE A 748 7.23 36.89 1.89
CA ILE A 748 5.83 36.48 1.93
C ILE A 748 5.71 35.03 2.43
N ASN A 749 6.48 34.09 1.85
CA ASN A 749 6.45 32.68 2.27
C ASN A 749 6.85 32.50 3.74
N LYS A 750 7.81 33.29 4.23
CA LYS A 750 8.21 33.29 5.64
C LYS A 750 7.06 33.73 6.54
N GLN A 751 6.42 34.88 6.25
CA GLN A 751 5.27 35.36 7.02
C GLN A 751 4.11 34.35 7.00
N LEU A 752 3.79 33.78 5.84
CA LEU A 752 2.72 32.79 5.72
C LEU A 752 3.01 31.50 6.51
N ALA A 753 4.28 31.09 6.58
CA ALA A 753 4.70 29.95 7.39
C ALA A 753 4.53 30.23 8.90
N GLU A 754 4.90 31.43 9.36
CA GLU A 754 4.69 31.90 10.72
C GLU A 754 3.18 31.97 11.04
N ASP A 755 2.36 32.50 10.13
CA ASP A 755 0.91 32.58 10.31
C ASP A 755 0.23 31.20 10.39
N ILE A 756 0.73 30.20 9.63
CA ILE A 756 0.29 28.81 9.73
C ILE A 756 0.63 28.26 11.12
N CYS A 757 1.85 28.51 11.62
CA CYS A 757 2.26 28.08 12.96
C CYS A 757 1.38 28.74 14.05
N ALA A 758 1.12 30.05 13.93
CA ALA A 758 0.24 30.80 14.82
C ALA A 758 -1.22 30.32 14.77
N SER A 759 -1.65 29.61 13.71
CA SER A 759 -2.99 29.02 13.65
C SER A 759 -3.15 27.74 14.48
N VAL A 760 -2.05 27.01 14.73
CA VAL A 760 -2.09 25.66 15.34
C VAL A 760 -2.76 25.66 16.71
N PRO A 761 -2.43 26.56 17.66
CA PRO A 761 -2.98 26.49 19.01
C PRO A 761 -4.51 26.54 19.07
N TYR A 762 -5.14 27.25 18.13
CA TYR A 762 -6.61 27.31 18.03
C TYR A 762 -7.25 25.94 17.89
N PHE A 763 -6.66 25.05 17.06
CA PHE A 763 -7.22 23.72 16.81
C PHE A 763 -7.12 22.79 18.03
N PHE A 764 -6.24 23.08 18.99
CA PHE A 764 -6.09 22.29 20.22
C PHE A 764 -6.81 22.89 21.43
N THR A 765 -7.14 24.18 21.40
CA THR A 765 -7.75 24.89 22.54
C THR A 765 -9.23 25.20 22.35
N SER A 766 -9.74 25.16 21.12
CA SER A 766 -11.14 25.51 20.81
C SER A 766 -12.12 24.36 21.00
N GLY A 767 -11.87 23.47 21.96
CA GLY A 767 -12.74 22.36 22.31
C GLY A 767 -12.53 21.07 21.50
N GLU A 768 -13.28 20.03 21.85
CA GLU A 768 -13.06 18.67 21.35
C GLU A 768 -13.31 18.54 19.83
N ALA A 769 -14.26 19.28 19.27
CA ALA A 769 -14.52 19.31 17.83
C ALA A 769 -13.34 19.89 17.00
N ALA A 770 -12.58 20.80 17.61
CA ALA A 770 -11.40 21.39 16.97
C ALA A 770 -10.26 20.36 16.86
N LEU A 771 -10.22 19.38 17.76
CA LEU A 771 -9.26 18.30 17.72
C LEU A 771 -9.47 17.39 16.50
N GLY A 772 -10.69 17.15 16.02
CA GLY A 772 -10.86 16.45 14.73
C GLY A 772 -10.41 17.30 13.53
N ALA A 773 -10.51 18.62 13.64
CA ALA A 773 -10.08 19.54 12.59
C ALA A 773 -8.55 19.63 12.45
N VAL A 774 -7.76 19.20 13.44
CA VAL A 774 -6.29 19.08 13.26
C VAL A 774 -5.89 18.14 12.13
N ALA A 775 -6.79 17.26 11.67
CA ALA A 775 -6.59 16.45 10.47
C ALA A 775 -6.38 17.29 9.19
N ARG A 776 -6.70 18.59 9.21
CA ARG A 776 -6.50 19.54 8.10
C ARG A 776 -5.17 20.30 8.15
N LEU A 777 -4.45 20.27 9.27
CA LEU A 777 -3.15 20.93 9.45
C LEU A 777 -1.92 20.26 8.83
N PRO A 778 -1.86 18.93 8.57
CA PRO A 778 -0.62 18.29 8.17
C PRO A 778 0.02 18.87 6.90
N TRP A 779 -0.79 19.14 5.87
CA TRP A 779 -0.29 19.69 4.60
C TRP A 779 0.14 21.17 4.70
N PRO A 780 -0.63 22.09 5.32
CA PRO A 780 -0.15 23.44 5.59
C PRO A 780 1.18 23.46 6.36
N LEU A 781 1.31 22.64 7.41
CA LEU A 781 2.51 22.54 8.22
C LEU A 781 3.71 22.02 7.42
N TYR A 782 3.51 20.96 6.64
CA TYR A 782 4.56 20.42 5.77
C TYR A 782 5.08 21.48 4.78
N LEU A 783 4.20 22.23 4.13
CA LEU A 783 4.62 23.31 3.23
C LEU A 783 5.33 24.45 3.96
N ALA A 784 4.82 24.86 5.13
CA ALA A 784 5.46 25.89 5.96
C ALA A 784 6.90 25.50 6.34
N SER A 785 7.13 24.22 6.67
CA SER A 785 8.49 23.73 7.00
C SER A 785 9.46 23.80 5.83
N ASP A 786 8.93 23.84 4.60
CA ASP A 786 9.69 23.84 3.35
C ASP A 786 9.83 25.23 2.73
N CYS A 787 9.38 26.30 3.39
CA CYS A 787 9.55 27.69 2.95
C CYS A 787 10.99 28.21 3.16
N ALA A 788 11.45 29.11 2.29
CA ALA A 788 12.79 29.69 2.40
C ALA A 788 12.82 30.69 3.54
N GLY A 789 13.86 30.66 4.38
CA GLY A 789 14.01 31.58 5.52
C GLY A 789 13.30 31.13 6.80
N VAL A 790 12.67 29.95 6.81
CA VAL A 790 12.14 29.32 8.03
C VAL A 790 13.28 28.75 8.87
N SER A 791 13.37 29.17 10.13
CA SER A 791 14.47 28.79 11.02
C SER A 791 14.45 27.29 11.36
N PRO A 792 15.59 26.66 11.66
CA PRO A 792 15.65 25.26 12.12
C PRO A 792 14.72 25.00 13.32
N GLN A 793 14.64 25.95 14.26
CA GLN A 793 13.76 25.85 15.43
C GLN A 793 12.27 25.77 15.03
N THR A 794 11.87 26.55 14.02
CA THR A 794 10.50 26.50 13.47
C THR A 794 10.22 25.15 12.83
N LYS A 795 11.18 24.60 12.06
CA LYS A 795 11.03 23.28 11.43
C LYS A 795 10.92 22.17 12.46
N ASP A 796 11.76 22.19 13.49
CA ASP A 796 11.72 21.23 14.59
C ASP A 796 10.39 21.31 15.35
N TRP A 797 9.87 22.53 15.53
CA TRP A 797 8.56 22.74 16.13
C TRP A 797 7.44 22.17 15.25
N ILE A 798 7.45 22.46 13.95
CA ILE A 798 6.48 21.90 12.99
C ILE A 798 6.49 20.36 13.02
N MET A 799 7.67 19.74 13.04
CA MET A 799 7.80 18.28 13.17
C MET A 799 7.17 17.76 14.47
N GLN A 800 7.43 18.41 15.60
CA GLN A 800 6.83 18.05 16.88
C GLN A 800 5.30 18.16 16.84
N ILE A 801 4.75 19.19 16.18
CA ILE A 801 3.31 19.34 16.00
C ILE A 801 2.74 18.24 15.10
N LEU A 802 3.40 17.89 14.00
CA LEU A 802 2.98 16.80 13.13
C LEU A 802 2.96 15.45 13.87
N ASP A 803 3.98 15.17 14.69
CA ASP A 803 4.03 13.98 15.53
C ASP A 803 2.95 14.00 16.64
N LEU A 804 2.69 15.18 17.22
CA LEU A 804 1.61 15.38 18.19
C LEU A 804 0.24 15.11 17.56
N ILE A 805 -0.03 15.61 16.36
CA ILE A 805 -1.26 15.32 15.62
C ILE A 805 -1.42 13.81 15.43
N ALA A 806 -0.37 13.12 14.99
CA ALA A 806 -0.41 11.68 14.75
C ALA A 806 -0.67 10.85 16.02
N THR A 807 -0.12 11.27 17.16
CA THR A 807 -0.28 10.57 18.45
C THR A 807 -1.60 10.89 19.13
N SER A 808 -2.02 12.15 19.15
CA SER A 808 -3.22 12.61 19.85
C SER A 808 -4.53 12.29 19.13
N THR A 809 -4.52 12.19 17.80
CA THR A 809 -5.76 12.01 16.99
C THR A 809 -5.76 10.76 16.11
N GLY A 810 -4.64 10.05 16.03
CA GLY A 810 -4.48 8.87 15.20
C GLY A 810 -4.25 9.15 13.71
N VAL A 811 -4.22 10.42 13.27
CA VAL A 811 -4.03 10.82 11.87
C VAL A 811 -2.61 10.46 11.38
N GLN A 812 -2.45 9.34 10.70
CA GLN A 812 -1.13 8.87 10.27
C GLN A 812 -0.45 9.73 9.21
N GLN A 813 -1.23 10.42 8.37
CA GLN A 813 -0.65 11.34 7.39
C GLN A 813 0.29 12.36 8.03
N ALA A 814 0.02 12.82 9.26
CA ALA A 814 0.89 13.74 9.96
C ALA A 814 2.27 13.14 10.27
N ARG A 815 2.32 11.84 10.63
CA ARG A 815 3.59 11.12 10.85
C ARG A 815 4.40 10.94 9.57
N ILE A 816 3.73 10.63 8.46
CA ILE A 816 4.37 10.52 7.15
C ILE A 816 4.98 11.87 6.74
N LEU A 817 4.22 12.95 6.88
CA LEU A 817 4.71 14.29 6.54
C LEU A 817 5.82 14.75 7.51
N SER A 818 5.74 14.43 8.80
CA SER A 818 6.83 14.67 9.77
C SER A 818 8.14 14.00 9.33
N GLN A 819 8.06 12.73 8.89
CA GLN A 819 9.20 12.03 8.33
C GLN A 819 9.73 12.72 7.07
N PHE A 820 8.86 13.21 6.18
CA PHE A 820 9.31 13.96 5.00
C PHE A 820 10.06 15.24 5.33
N VAL A 821 9.61 15.99 6.35
CA VAL A 821 10.35 17.15 6.86
C VAL A 821 11.72 16.71 7.40
N LYS A 822 11.76 15.62 8.18
CA LYS A 822 12.99 15.11 8.79
C LYS A 822 14.02 14.60 7.78
N THR A 823 13.58 13.94 6.71
CA THR A 823 14.49 13.37 5.69
C THR A 823 14.85 14.36 4.57
N GLY A 824 14.34 15.60 4.62
CA GLY A 824 14.56 16.57 3.54
C GLY A 824 13.86 16.18 2.23
N ASN A 825 12.78 15.38 2.30
CA ASN A 825 11.86 15.16 1.18
C ASN A 825 11.01 16.42 1.00
N HIS A 826 11.67 17.46 0.50
CA HIS A 826 11.15 18.80 0.24
C HIS A 826 10.01 18.79 -0.81
N SER A 827 9.17 19.83 -0.81
CA SER A 827 8.01 19.98 -1.71
C SER A 827 8.37 20.17 -3.20
N TYR A 828 9.65 20.02 -3.60
CA TYR A 828 10.07 20.19 -5.00
C TYR A 828 9.42 19.21 -5.97
N LEU A 829 8.95 18.04 -5.49
CA LEU A 829 8.14 17.11 -6.28
C LEU A 829 6.76 17.70 -6.66
N LEU A 830 6.32 18.73 -5.95
CA LEU A 830 5.01 19.39 -6.11
C LEU A 830 5.10 20.73 -6.87
N ILE A 831 6.31 21.28 -7.08
CA ILE A 831 6.54 22.60 -7.69
C ILE A 831 7.49 22.45 -8.91
N PRO A 832 6.98 22.62 -10.15
CA PRO A 832 7.80 22.51 -11.36
C PRO A 832 8.99 23.47 -11.34
N GLY A 833 10.18 22.94 -11.61
CA GLY A 833 11.42 23.72 -11.68
C GLY A 833 12.00 24.17 -10.34
N LYS A 834 11.40 23.87 -9.19
CA LYS A 834 12.01 24.17 -7.89
C LYS A 834 13.28 23.30 -7.74
N PRO A 835 14.50 23.88 -7.63
CA PRO A 835 15.69 23.08 -7.41
C PRO A 835 15.60 22.40 -6.04
N LYS A 836 16.22 21.23 -5.88
CA LYS A 836 16.46 20.68 -4.54
C LYS A 836 17.21 21.77 -3.76
N ARG A 837 16.58 22.34 -2.73
CA ARG A 837 17.24 23.36 -1.91
C ARG A 837 18.45 22.70 -1.26
N VAL A 838 19.63 23.04 -1.75
CA VAL A 838 20.86 22.81 -1.00
C VAL A 838 20.75 23.73 0.21
N VAL A 839 20.55 23.15 1.39
CA VAL A 839 20.64 23.90 2.64
C VAL A 839 22.06 24.45 2.69
N GLY A 840 22.20 25.74 2.38
CA GLY A 840 23.46 26.44 2.38
C GLY A 840 23.90 26.69 3.83
N ILE A 841 25.05 26.10 4.17
CA ILE A 841 26.05 26.46 5.20
C ILE A 841 25.51 26.66 6.62
#